data_AF-A0A2M7H4W4-F1
#
_entry.id   AF-A0A2M7H4W4-F1
#
_cell.length_a   1.000
_cell.length_b   1.000
_cell.length_c   1.000
_cell.angle_alpha   90.00
_cell.angle_beta   90.00
_cell.angle_gamma   90.00
#
_symmetry.space_group_name_H-M   'P 1'
#
loop_
_entity.id
_entity.type
_entity.pdbx_description
1 polymer ?
#
loop_
_entity_poly.entity_id
_entity_poly.type
_entity_poly.pdbx_seq_one_letter_code
_entity_poly.pdbx_strand_id
1 'polypeptide(L)'
;MRRYYFYALISFICISVLGAGIIYISVKDEISKEYIDGSILHKQAVAENEDILDINYIPLLSFSMVTQEFWYEDEAVDTLNHLIDIHEKFNVPVDVIVDDPSMQVYAKKDQELIQRLATSPVVAVGYHQRAPHPYARRFDFAGLKDLNQDELYNVINDYEEHAINLTTGEPEVFTGGYQFVKDEIGYAPPLVGLNTELKFTSALAQVYKDKGAQMVLQHLDRNIEFGEKFHDMWLRPETYSILLTEAIGQKDPEALIGSVLKDAALPSVMSIKTHDNDFIATASAWTSIYQNLPHRDGPPQPPFDLTIHDEHSSLLSEEEIADRWAWYESLVAYAADHRDEYYLVNAFDILKAEKALTENESDNNVAIIEVGEAEVTDEQPPIYVSVVSHNEEPASGRYPDYSTDEVAFWESRDVVRQFSEDIMHRGVQYDWQSDWSFLLGALNFDSGTLETDDKNIVEYLSDIGVTIDPHAHQSIYNYADVAYLISELGITPTGVIGGFRAIPAESSILEDFWQPIVGRIYPNYTWQPAIGWGGASSGHTEDIAYSGVWKPKDAENFTEHSEAAPLPYVANFSSNWDGVDYLLQKQADGALDSASMYTATIILNQDEMLDQAYQDDFFQSLDAHLDEAEQGRIIWVSLPQAVEIWNDVYNGNPTIYEGPTDLRPIIGGGKKTEAAKDGGAFKNDRQNSAGTAEKSAQNCGNGVCEVFEQQSGVCAQDCN
;
A
#
# COMPACT_ATOMS: atom_id res chain seq x y z
N MET A 1 69.37 22.47 19.16
CA MET A 1 68.83 21.34 19.95
C MET A 1 67.30 21.36 20.13
N ARG A 2 66.63 22.49 20.42
CA ARG A 2 65.15 22.50 20.59
C ARG A 2 64.29 22.22 19.34
N ARG A 3 64.78 22.46 18.12
CA ARG A 3 64.05 22.10 16.88
C ARG A 3 64.13 20.61 16.52
N TYR A 4 65.16 19.89 16.96
CA TYR A 4 65.30 18.46 16.67
C TYR A 4 64.38 17.58 17.52
N TYR A 5 64.03 18.02 18.74
CA TYR A 5 63.08 17.29 19.59
C TYR A 5 61.63 17.40 19.12
N PHE A 6 61.26 18.49 18.43
CA PHE A 6 59.89 18.67 17.93
C PHE A 6 59.60 17.76 16.73
N TYR A 7 60.56 17.60 15.80
CA TYR A 7 60.41 16.67 14.68
C TYR A 7 60.52 15.20 15.10
N ALA A 8 61.30 14.89 16.14
CA ALA A 8 61.36 13.54 16.71
C ALA A 8 60.05 13.14 17.39
N LEU A 9 59.37 14.07 18.08
CA LEU A 9 58.08 13.82 18.72
C LEU A 9 56.94 13.62 17.71
N ILE A 10 56.90 14.42 16.63
CA ILE A 10 55.92 14.26 15.55
C ILE A 10 56.14 12.95 14.78
N SER A 11 57.39 12.58 14.54
CA SER A 11 57.71 11.31 13.87
C SER A 11 57.34 10.09 14.74
N PHE A 12 57.47 10.19 16.06
CA PHE A 12 57.05 9.13 16.97
C PHE A 12 55.53 8.98 17.01
N ILE A 13 54.78 10.09 17.02
CA ILE A 13 53.31 10.08 17.00
C ILE A 13 52.78 9.51 15.67
N CYS A 14 53.36 9.89 14.52
CA CYS A 14 52.97 9.33 13.22
C CYS A 14 53.27 7.83 13.11
N ILE A 15 54.36 7.33 13.69
CA ILE A 15 54.69 5.89 13.68
C ILE A 15 53.76 5.09 14.60
N SER A 16 53.33 5.64 15.74
CA SER A 16 52.31 4.99 16.59
C SER A 16 50.91 4.99 15.98
N VAL A 17 50.53 6.02 15.22
CA VAL A 17 49.22 6.06 14.52
C VAL A 17 49.22 5.12 13.31
N LEU A 18 50.32 5.03 12.55
CA LEU A 18 50.47 4.04 11.47
C LEU A 18 50.59 2.61 12.01
N GLY A 19 51.25 2.40 13.14
CA GLY A 19 51.33 1.10 13.80
C GLY A 19 49.99 0.62 14.34
N ALA A 20 49.20 1.51 14.95
CA ALA A 20 47.83 1.21 15.38
C ALA A 20 46.91 0.96 14.17
N GLY A 21 47.04 1.74 13.09
CA GLY A 21 46.28 1.53 11.85
C GLY A 21 46.62 0.22 11.13
N ILE A 22 47.89 -0.19 11.09
CA ILE A 22 48.30 -1.46 10.47
C ILE A 22 47.88 -2.66 11.33
N ILE A 23 47.90 -2.54 12.66
CA ILE A 23 47.37 -3.58 13.57
C ILE A 23 45.84 -3.65 13.45
N TYR A 24 45.15 -2.51 13.35
CA TYR A 24 43.69 -2.46 13.19
C TYR A 24 43.24 -3.05 11.83
N ILE A 25 43.95 -2.75 10.74
CA ILE A 25 43.69 -3.34 9.41
C ILE A 25 44.00 -4.84 9.40
N SER A 26 45.09 -5.28 10.02
CA SER A 26 45.45 -6.71 10.08
C SER A 26 44.47 -7.53 10.92
N VAL A 27 43.93 -6.96 11.99
CA VAL A 27 42.89 -7.61 12.82
C VAL A 27 41.56 -7.65 12.06
N LYS A 28 41.20 -6.59 11.33
CA LYS A 28 40.00 -6.59 10.47
C LYS A 28 40.11 -7.61 9.33
N ASP A 29 41.30 -7.78 8.74
CA ASP A 29 41.53 -8.77 7.67
C ASP A 29 41.53 -10.23 8.19
N GLU A 30 42.06 -10.50 9.39
CA GLU A 30 41.97 -11.84 10.01
C GLU A 30 40.55 -12.16 10.50
N ILE A 31 39.86 -11.19 11.11
CA ILE A 31 38.44 -11.32 11.48
C ILE A 31 37.57 -11.48 10.23
N SER A 32 37.84 -10.76 9.14
CA SER A 32 37.08 -10.90 7.87
C SER A 32 37.20 -12.29 7.24
N LYS A 33 38.36 -12.96 7.40
CA LYS A 33 38.57 -14.31 6.89
C LYS A 33 37.87 -15.37 7.72
N GLU A 34 37.73 -15.15 9.03
CA GLU A 34 36.87 -15.97 9.90
C GLU A 34 35.37 -15.66 9.67
N TYR A 35 35.03 -14.40 9.34
CA TYR A 35 33.68 -13.93 8.98
C TYR A 35 33.15 -14.56 7.68
N ILE A 36 34.04 -14.77 6.70
CA ILE A 36 33.68 -15.50 5.48
C ILE A 36 33.30 -16.95 5.82
N ASP A 37 33.90 -17.57 6.84
CA ASP A 37 33.58 -18.92 7.32
C ASP A 37 32.27 -18.97 8.15
N GLY A 38 31.93 -17.89 8.86
CA GLY A 38 30.64 -17.74 9.56
C GLY A 38 29.43 -17.63 8.61
N SER A 39 29.58 -16.91 7.49
CA SER A 39 28.54 -16.87 6.43
C SER A 39 28.33 -18.23 5.75
N ILE A 40 29.35 -19.09 5.78
CA ILE A 40 29.29 -20.47 5.29
C ILE A 40 28.55 -21.36 6.29
N LEU A 41 28.63 -21.10 7.60
CA LEU A 41 27.89 -21.86 8.61
C LEU A 41 26.38 -21.59 8.56
N HIS A 42 25.94 -20.36 8.34
CA HIS A 42 24.52 -20.08 8.10
C HIS A 42 24.05 -20.70 6.77
N LYS A 43 24.86 -20.60 5.70
CA LYS A 43 24.57 -21.31 4.43
C LYS A 43 24.56 -22.83 4.55
N GLN A 44 25.39 -23.43 5.39
CA GLN A 44 25.44 -24.89 5.60
C GLN A 44 24.30 -25.40 6.48
N ALA A 45 23.89 -24.65 7.51
CA ALA A 45 22.73 -25.00 8.33
C ALA A 45 21.41 -24.87 7.53
N VAL A 46 21.31 -23.87 6.65
CA VAL A 46 20.13 -23.65 5.78
C VAL A 46 20.10 -24.61 4.58
N ALA A 47 21.26 -25.10 4.11
CA ALA A 47 21.35 -26.02 2.96
C ALA A 47 21.10 -27.51 3.30
N GLU A 48 21.12 -27.91 4.57
CA GLU A 48 21.00 -29.34 4.93
C GLU A 48 19.57 -29.79 5.30
N ASN A 49 18.60 -28.87 5.39
CA ASN A 49 17.16 -29.19 5.42
C ASN A 49 16.47 -28.56 4.19
N GLU A 50 16.50 -29.28 3.08
CA GLU A 50 15.76 -28.99 1.83
C GLU A 50 14.24 -29.22 1.96
N ASP A 51 13.70 -29.22 3.18
CA ASP A 51 12.25 -29.24 3.36
C ASP A 51 11.73 -27.84 3.00
N ILE A 52 11.19 -27.72 1.79
CA ILE A 52 10.40 -26.56 1.36
C ILE A 52 9.27 -26.39 2.38
N LEU A 53 9.11 -25.19 2.92
CA LEU A 53 7.97 -24.87 3.79
C LEU A 53 6.69 -25.11 2.99
N ASP A 54 5.93 -26.13 3.37
CA ASP A 54 4.66 -26.43 2.72
C ASP A 54 3.55 -25.58 3.34
N ILE A 55 3.57 -24.30 2.96
CA ILE A 55 2.68 -23.26 3.48
C ILE A 55 1.19 -23.52 3.21
N ASN A 56 0.87 -24.50 2.38
CA ASN A 56 -0.50 -24.87 2.03
C ASN A 56 -1.17 -25.78 3.06
N TYR A 57 -0.42 -26.34 4.01
CA TYR A 57 -0.98 -27.32 4.98
C TYR A 57 -0.96 -26.85 6.42
N ILE A 58 -0.10 -25.90 6.77
CA ILE A 58 0.15 -25.48 8.15
C ILE A 58 0.43 -23.96 8.15
N PRO A 59 -0.17 -23.18 9.07
CA PRO A 59 0.06 -21.74 9.14
C PRO A 59 1.48 -21.41 9.62
N LEU A 60 1.91 -20.18 9.35
CA LEU A 60 3.19 -19.66 9.84
C LEU A 60 2.97 -18.76 11.06
N LEU A 61 3.85 -18.91 12.05
CA LEU A 61 3.91 -18.04 13.22
C LEU A 61 5.29 -17.36 13.27
N SER A 62 5.27 -16.03 13.38
CA SER A 62 6.46 -15.21 13.47
C SER A 62 6.43 -14.31 14.71
N PHE A 63 7.62 -14.05 15.25
CA PHE A 63 7.83 -13.06 16.30
C PHE A 63 8.64 -11.91 15.72
N SER A 64 8.24 -10.67 16.01
CA SER A 64 8.96 -9.47 15.59
C SER A 64 9.17 -8.52 16.77
N MET A 65 10.43 -8.21 17.02
CA MET A 65 10.87 -7.21 17.98
C MET A 65 11.33 -5.96 17.21
N VAL A 66 10.65 -4.85 17.40
CA VAL A 66 11.05 -3.56 16.81
C VAL A 66 11.79 -2.75 17.87
N THR A 67 13.06 -2.46 17.63
CA THR A 67 13.85 -1.67 18.59
C THR A 67 13.65 -0.19 18.34
N GLN A 68 13.39 0.57 19.41
CA GLN A 68 13.25 2.03 19.35
C GLN A 68 13.70 2.71 20.65
N GLU A 69 14.34 1.96 21.57
CA GLU A 69 14.95 2.51 22.77
C GLU A 69 16.42 2.84 22.52
N PHE A 70 16.76 4.12 22.57
CA PHE A 70 18.12 4.63 22.40
C PHE A 70 18.55 5.53 23.57
N TRP A 71 17.65 5.85 24.50
CA TRP A 71 17.91 6.72 25.64
C TRP A 71 18.44 5.93 26.84
N TYR A 72 17.75 4.85 27.19
CA TYR A 72 18.20 3.89 28.21
C TYR A 72 19.18 2.88 27.62
N GLU A 73 20.37 3.37 27.24
CA GLU A 73 21.36 2.61 26.45
C GLU A 73 21.69 1.23 27.05
N ASP A 74 21.89 1.14 28.37
CA ASP A 74 22.28 -0.11 29.03
C ASP A 74 21.07 -1.07 29.11
N GLU A 75 19.89 -0.57 29.47
CA GLU A 75 18.66 -1.36 29.52
C GLU A 75 18.20 -1.85 28.14
N ALA A 76 18.43 -1.08 27.08
CA ALA A 76 18.14 -1.49 25.70
C ALA A 76 19.02 -2.68 25.27
N VAL A 77 20.32 -2.62 25.59
CA VAL A 77 21.27 -3.73 25.35
C VAL A 77 20.88 -4.97 26.15
N ASP A 78 20.58 -4.81 27.44
CA ASP A 78 20.17 -5.92 28.31
C ASP A 78 18.84 -6.54 27.84
N THR A 79 17.89 -5.72 27.41
CA THR A 79 16.60 -6.15 26.86
C THR A 79 16.78 -7.02 25.63
N LEU A 80 17.61 -6.57 24.67
CA LEU A 80 17.82 -7.32 23.44
C LEU A 80 18.62 -8.61 23.68
N ASN A 81 19.64 -8.59 24.55
CA ASN A 81 20.34 -9.80 24.97
C ASN A 81 19.39 -10.82 25.61
N HIS A 82 18.51 -10.36 26.51
CA HIS A 82 17.55 -11.24 27.19
C HIS A 82 16.50 -11.82 26.23
N LEU A 83 16.03 -11.02 25.27
CA LEU A 83 15.15 -11.52 24.21
C LEU A 83 15.82 -12.62 23.40
N ILE A 84 17.07 -12.40 22.94
CA ILE A 84 17.81 -13.41 22.17
C ILE A 84 18.04 -14.65 23.02
N ASP A 85 18.35 -14.52 24.32
CA ASP A 85 18.50 -15.67 25.23
C ASP A 85 17.23 -16.53 25.27
N ILE A 86 16.04 -15.92 25.34
CA ILE A 86 14.75 -16.63 25.34
C ILE A 86 14.56 -17.36 24.00
N HIS A 87 14.74 -16.68 22.88
CA HIS A 87 14.54 -17.27 21.55
C HIS A 87 15.55 -18.39 21.26
N GLU A 88 16.81 -18.25 21.65
CA GLU A 88 17.83 -19.30 21.54
C GLU A 88 17.52 -20.48 22.45
N LYS A 89 17.09 -20.23 23.70
CA LYS A 89 16.71 -21.26 24.66
C LYS A 89 15.59 -22.17 24.12
N PHE A 90 14.60 -21.59 23.46
CA PHE A 90 13.45 -22.32 22.92
C PHE A 90 13.58 -22.66 21.43
N ASN A 91 14.68 -22.25 20.78
CA ASN A 91 14.94 -22.40 19.36
C ASN A 91 13.82 -21.81 18.47
N VAL A 92 13.26 -20.66 18.85
CA VAL A 92 12.16 -20.00 18.15
C VAL A 92 12.70 -18.83 17.32
N PRO A 93 12.56 -18.84 15.99
CA PRO A 93 12.96 -17.72 15.13
C PRO A 93 12.31 -16.39 15.52
N VAL A 94 13.02 -15.29 15.31
CA VAL A 94 12.55 -13.92 15.59
C VAL A 94 13.15 -12.92 14.62
N ASP A 95 12.32 -11.97 14.19
CA ASP A 95 12.75 -10.77 13.48
C ASP A 95 13.16 -9.71 14.51
N VAL A 96 14.41 -9.25 14.47
CA VAL A 96 14.88 -8.09 15.24
C VAL A 96 15.03 -6.92 14.28
N ILE A 97 14.06 -6.00 14.30
CA ILE A 97 13.97 -4.88 13.38
C ILE A 97 14.56 -3.65 14.06
N VAL A 98 15.76 -3.26 13.60
CA VAL A 98 16.52 -2.17 14.21
C VAL A 98 16.38 -0.85 13.45
N ASP A 99 16.59 0.26 14.13
CA ASP A 99 16.87 1.56 13.51
C ASP A 99 18.35 1.94 13.69
N ASP A 100 18.81 2.96 12.97
CA ASP A 100 20.20 3.44 13.07
C ASP A 100 20.57 3.87 14.50
N PRO A 101 19.79 4.74 15.19
CA PRO A 101 20.12 5.15 16.56
C PRO A 101 20.31 3.99 17.55
N SER A 102 19.40 3.02 17.57
CA SER A 102 19.51 1.85 18.46
C SER A 102 20.71 0.98 18.06
N MET A 103 20.96 0.76 16.77
CA MET A 103 22.13 -0.01 16.33
C MET A 103 23.45 0.66 16.73
N GLN A 104 23.54 1.99 16.66
CA GLN A 104 24.72 2.74 17.11
C GLN A 104 24.96 2.56 18.61
N VAL A 105 23.88 2.53 19.41
CA VAL A 105 23.97 2.22 20.86
C VAL A 105 24.51 0.81 21.08
N TYR A 106 23.96 -0.20 20.40
CA TYR A 106 24.39 -1.58 20.55
C TYR A 106 25.85 -1.76 20.15
N ALA A 107 26.26 -1.25 18.98
CA ALA A 107 27.64 -1.34 18.51
C ALA A 107 28.63 -0.64 19.47
N LYS A 108 28.25 0.49 20.04
CA LYS A 108 29.08 1.22 21.01
C LYS A 108 29.22 0.47 22.35
N LYS A 109 28.17 -0.21 22.80
CA LYS A 109 28.08 -0.76 24.16
C LYS A 109 28.46 -2.23 24.25
N ASP A 110 28.05 -3.03 23.29
CA ASP A 110 28.13 -4.47 23.36
C ASP A 110 28.39 -5.08 21.98
N GLN A 111 29.67 -5.28 21.68
CA GLN A 111 30.12 -5.95 20.47
C GLN A 111 29.76 -7.45 20.46
N GLU A 112 29.53 -8.07 21.62
CA GLU A 112 29.06 -9.46 21.69
C GLU A 112 27.61 -9.53 21.23
N LEU A 113 26.76 -8.58 21.61
CA LEU A 113 25.41 -8.45 21.08
C LEU A 113 25.39 -8.27 19.55
N ILE A 114 26.24 -7.41 18.99
CA ILE A 114 26.35 -7.28 17.51
C ILE A 114 26.71 -8.62 16.87
N GLN A 115 27.68 -9.33 17.44
CA GLN A 115 28.07 -10.65 16.94
C GLN A 115 26.91 -11.65 17.03
N ARG A 116 26.10 -11.61 18.11
CA ARG A 116 24.91 -12.44 18.26
C ARG A 116 23.85 -12.10 17.22
N LEU A 117 23.55 -10.82 16.98
CA LEU A 117 22.62 -10.39 15.91
C LEU A 117 23.07 -10.87 14.53
N ALA A 118 24.39 -10.88 14.28
CA ALA A 118 24.96 -11.34 13.03
C ALA A 118 24.94 -12.86 12.84
N THR A 119 24.99 -13.64 13.92
CA THR A 119 25.29 -15.09 13.84
C THR A 119 24.33 -16.02 14.54
N SER A 120 23.40 -15.51 15.34
CA SER A 120 22.39 -16.34 15.99
C SER A 120 21.54 -17.06 14.93
N PRO A 121 21.30 -18.38 15.07
CA PRO A 121 20.56 -19.15 14.06
C PRO A 121 19.06 -18.83 14.05
N VAL A 122 18.55 -18.15 15.08
CA VAL A 122 17.13 -17.82 15.22
C VAL A 122 16.83 -16.36 14.90
N VAL A 123 17.83 -15.49 14.85
CA VAL A 123 17.63 -14.05 14.62
C VAL A 123 17.73 -13.73 13.13
N ALA A 124 16.73 -13.04 12.60
CA ALA A 124 16.82 -12.29 11.35
C ALA A 124 16.81 -10.80 11.66
N VAL A 125 17.83 -10.06 11.23
CA VAL A 125 17.87 -8.60 11.43
C VAL A 125 17.13 -7.92 10.29
N GLY A 126 16.09 -7.16 10.64
CA GLY A 126 15.41 -6.21 9.75
C GLY A 126 15.85 -4.78 10.02
N TYR A 127 15.46 -3.84 9.15
CA TYR A 127 15.74 -2.42 9.33
C TYR A 127 14.46 -1.57 9.25
N HIS A 128 14.39 -0.49 10.02
CA HIS A 128 13.30 0.46 9.92
C HIS A 128 13.81 1.88 10.13
N GLN A 129 13.50 2.78 9.19
CA GLN A 129 13.72 4.21 9.40
C GLN A 129 12.57 4.82 10.21
N ARG A 130 12.92 5.80 11.05
CA ARG A 130 11.98 6.57 11.87
C ARG A 130 12.42 8.03 11.94
N ALA A 131 11.58 8.89 12.51
CA ALA A 131 12.00 10.24 12.92
C ALA A 131 13.30 10.16 13.75
N PRO A 132 14.21 11.13 13.65
CA PRO A 132 14.06 12.41 12.98
C PRO A 132 14.50 12.42 11.51
N HIS A 133 14.49 11.29 10.79
CA HIS A 133 14.71 11.32 9.34
C HIS A 133 13.69 12.25 8.66
N PRO A 134 14.11 13.16 7.77
CA PRO A 134 13.20 14.14 7.17
C PRO A 134 12.20 13.52 6.18
N TYR A 135 12.42 12.27 5.79
CA TYR A 135 11.51 11.46 5.00
C TYR A 135 10.71 10.47 5.84
N ALA A 136 10.78 10.51 7.18
CA ALA A 136 9.80 9.82 8.00
C ALA A 136 8.41 10.45 7.79
N ARG A 137 7.33 9.67 7.94
CA ARG A 137 5.96 10.16 7.76
C ARG A 137 5.70 11.40 8.63
N ARG A 138 5.31 12.53 8.01
CA ARG A 138 5.12 13.86 8.64
C ARG A 138 6.42 14.58 9.08
N PHE A 139 7.61 14.26 8.58
CA PHE A 139 8.87 14.88 9.02
C PHE A 139 9.60 15.73 7.97
N ASP A 140 8.92 16.34 7.01
CA ASP A 140 9.58 17.12 5.94
C ASP A 140 10.12 18.51 6.35
N PHE A 141 10.87 18.60 7.44
CA PHE A 141 11.51 19.85 7.89
C PHE A 141 12.68 20.28 6.98
N ALA A 142 13.22 19.36 6.16
CA ALA A 142 14.30 19.62 5.24
C ALA A 142 13.83 20.09 3.84
N GLY A 143 12.51 20.11 3.59
CA GLY A 143 11.94 20.55 2.31
C GLY A 143 12.21 19.59 1.15
N LEU A 144 12.26 18.29 1.44
CA LEU A 144 12.49 17.23 0.47
C LEU A 144 11.34 17.08 -0.52
N LYS A 145 10.11 17.50 -0.19
CA LYS A 145 8.96 17.43 -1.12
C LYS A 145 9.18 18.19 -2.42
N ASP A 146 9.98 19.25 -2.39
CA ASP A 146 10.30 20.09 -3.55
C ASP A 146 11.32 19.44 -4.50
N LEU A 147 11.98 18.37 -4.07
CA LEU A 147 12.96 17.65 -4.87
C LEU A 147 12.28 16.70 -5.87
N ASN A 148 12.97 16.47 -7.00
CA ASN A 148 12.57 15.41 -7.95
C ASN A 148 13.06 14.02 -7.45
N GLN A 149 12.66 12.94 -8.13
CA GLN A 149 12.97 11.57 -7.67
C GLN A 149 14.47 11.25 -7.64
N ASP A 150 15.28 11.77 -8.59
CA ASP A 150 16.73 11.56 -8.59
C ASP A 150 17.40 12.32 -7.45
N GLU A 151 16.95 13.55 -7.18
CA GLU A 151 17.41 14.36 -6.05
C GLU A 151 17.03 13.71 -4.71
N LEU A 152 15.78 13.23 -4.60
CA LEU A 152 15.30 12.48 -3.44
C LEU A 152 16.14 11.23 -3.20
N TYR A 153 16.38 10.43 -4.24
CA TYR A 153 17.23 9.24 -4.13
C TYR A 153 18.61 9.57 -3.57
N ASN A 154 19.26 10.61 -4.10
CA ASN A 154 20.60 10.99 -3.65
C ASN A 154 20.61 11.48 -2.19
N VAL A 155 19.63 12.29 -1.78
CA VAL A 155 19.54 12.78 -0.40
C VAL A 155 19.20 11.64 0.56
N ILE A 156 18.22 10.80 0.24
CA ILE A 156 17.86 9.65 1.07
C ILE A 156 19.03 8.67 1.17
N ASN A 157 19.75 8.41 0.07
CA ASN A 157 20.93 7.55 0.12
C ASN A 157 22.03 8.12 1.04
N ASP A 158 22.21 9.45 1.09
CA ASP A 158 23.14 10.10 2.00
C ASP A 158 22.76 9.86 3.48
N TYR A 159 21.47 10.00 3.82
CA TYR A 159 20.95 9.64 5.13
C TYR A 159 21.15 8.15 5.44
N GLU A 160 20.91 7.26 4.48
CA GLU A 160 21.08 5.82 4.68
C GLU A 160 22.55 5.34 4.62
N GLU A 161 23.51 6.27 4.49
CA GLU A 161 24.95 6.04 4.60
C GLU A 161 25.57 6.68 5.85
N HIS A 162 24.84 7.57 6.53
CA HIS A 162 25.37 8.40 7.60
C HIS A 162 24.49 8.38 8.84
N ALA A 163 25.13 8.48 10.02
CA ALA A 163 24.43 8.50 11.29
C ALA A 163 23.55 9.74 11.37
N ILE A 164 22.35 9.60 11.92
CA ILE A 164 21.47 10.77 12.07
C ILE A 164 21.76 11.53 13.37
N ASN A 165 21.82 12.87 13.28
CA ASN A 165 21.86 13.69 14.48
C ASN A 165 20.46 13.77 15.11
N LEU A 166 20.27 13.15 16.28
CA LEU A 166 18.96 13.10 16.93
C LEU A 166 18.36 14.47 17.31
N THR A 167 19.21 15.50 17.47
CA THR A 167 18.75 16.87 17.78
C THR A 167 18.33 17.62 16.52
N THR A 168 19.02 17.46 15.39
CA THR A 168 18.76 18.28 14.18
C THR A 168 18.03 17.53 13.07
N GLY A 169 18.08 16.20 13.08
CA GLY A 169 17.63 15.36 11.97
C GLY A 169 18.49 15.48 10.71
N GLU A 170 19.69 16.05 10.81
CA GLU A 170 20.66 16.14 9.71
C GLU A 170 21.61 14.93 9.75
N PRO A 171 22.14 14.49 8.59
CA PRO A 171 23.15 13.43 8.57
C PRO A 171 24.47 13.93 9.18
N GLU A 172 25.14 13.06 9.91
CA GLU A 172 26.46 13.30 10.48
C GLU A 172 27.58 12.83 9.52
N VAL A 173 28.83 13.05 9.91
CA VAL A 173 30.00 12.60 9.12
C VAL A 173 30.36 11.13 9.36
N PHE A 174 29.71 10.48 10.33
CA PHE A 174 29.96 9.09 10.69
C PHE A 174 29.01 8.19 9.91
N THR A 175 29.43 6.95 9.65
CA THR A 175 28.59 5.95 8.98
C THR A 175 27.37 5.63 9.84
N GLY A 176 26.21 5.53 9.20
CA GLY A 176 24.94 5.20 9.83
C GLY A 176 23.93 4.66 8.83
N GLY A 177 22.66 4.75 9.20
CA GLY A 177 21.54 4.28 8.39
C GLY A 177 21.57 2.78 8.11
N TYR A 178 20.85 2.35 7.06
CA TYR A 178 20.84 0.97 6.60
C TYR A 178 22.25 0.44 6.31
N GLN A 179 23.13 1.29 5.74
CA GLN A 179 24.48 0.88 5.38
C GLN A 179 25.30 0.48 6.61
N PHE A 180 25.18 1.20 7.71
CA PHE A 180 25.86 0.86 8.96
C PHE A 180 25.37 -0.47 9.53
N VAL A 181 24.06 -0.69 9.59
CA VAL A 181 23.49 -1.96 10.06
C VAL A 181 24.03 -3.13 9.25
N LYS A 182 24.01 -3.00 7.91
CA LYS A 182 24.55 -3.99 6.98
C LYS A 182 26.04 -4.28 7.22
N ASP A 183 26.84 -3.25 7.44
CA ASP A 183 28.28 -3.39 7.64
C ASP A 183 28.63 -4.04 8.99
N GLU A 184 27.86 -3.75 10.05
CA GLU A 184 28.07 -4.32 11.37
C GLU A 184 27.64 -5.80 11.46
N ILE A 185 26.51 -6.18 10.84
CA ILE A 185 26.03 -7.58 10.86
C ILE A 185 26.61 -8.44 9.72
N GLY A 186 27.25 -7.82 8.73
CA GLY A 186 27.92 -8.52 7.61
C GLY A 186 26.99 -9.02 6.50
N TYR A 187 25.70 -8.69 6.53
CA TYR A 187 24.74 -8.98 5.46
C TYR A 187 23.72 -7.86 5.34
N ALA A 188 23.08 -7.72 4.17
CA ALA A 188 22.02 -6.73 3.96
C ALA A 188 20.74 -7.20 4.68
N PRO A 189 20.18 -6.42 5.63
CA PRO A 189 18.88 -6.72 6.22
C PRO A 189 17.83 -7.02 5.11
N PRO A 190 17.26 -8.24 5.05
CA PRO A 190 16.36 -8.62 3.95
C PRO A 190 15.01 -7.91 4.03
N LEU A 191 14.60 -7.49 5.23
CA LEU A 191 13.32 -6.87 5.53
C LEU A 191 13.52 -5.40 5.92
N VAL A 192 12.76 -4.49 5.29
CA VAL A 192 12.77 -3.06 5.62
C VAL A 192 11.36 -2.54 5.89
N GLY A 193 11.18 -1.71 6.92
CA GLY A 193 9.92 -1.00 7.13
C GLY A 193 9.90 0.36 6.43
N LEU A 194 8.84 0.67 5.69
CA LEU A 194 8.66 1.93 4.94
C LEU A 194 7.58 2.82 5.59
N ASN A 195 7.93 3.52 6.68
CA ASN A 195 7.03 4.50 7.31
C ASN A 195 7.30 5.93 6.79
N THR A 196 6.90 6.18 5.56
CA THR A 196 7.17 7.44 4.84
C THR A 196 5.91 7.95 4.12
N GLU A 197 5.96 9.19 3.62
CA GLU A 197 4.91 9.74 2.75
C GLU A 197 5.09 9.25 1.31
N LEU A 198 3.98 9.12 0.55
CA LEU A 198 3.98 8.61 -0.83
C LEU A 198 5.02 9.28 -1.74
N LYS A 199 5.26 10.59 -1.56
CA LYS A 199 6.25 11.37 -2.32
C LYS A 199 7.67 10.79 -2.25
N PHE A 200 8.05 10.19 -1.11
CA PHE A 200 9.40 9.68 -0.85
C PHE A 200 9.52 8.17 -1.06
N THR A 201 8.39 7.46 -1.03
CA THR A 201 8.31 5.99 -1.05
C THR A 201 9.14 5.37 -2.18
N SER A 202 8.98 5.84 -3.43
CA SER A 202 9.69 5.25 -4.57
C SER A 202 11.20 5.39 -4.44
N ALA A 203 11.70 6.58 -4.07
CA ALA A 203 13.13 6.83 -3.88
C ALA A 203 13.70 6.00 -2.71
N LEU A 204 12.99 5.96 -1.57
CA LEU A 204 13.41 5.18 -0.40
C LEU A 204 13.44 3.67 -0.70
N ALA A 205 12.41 3.14 -1.35
CA ALA A 205 12.35 1.75 -1.77
C ALA A 205 13.51 1.40 -2.72
N GLN A 206 13.83 2.28 -3.66
CA GLN A 206 14.97 2.11 -4.57
C GLN A 206 16.30 2.11 -3.82
N VAL A 207 16.51 3.02 -2.85
CA VAL A 207 17.72 3.04 -2.00
C VAL A 207 17.89 1.72 -1.25
N TYR A 208 16.84 1.21 -0.61
CA TYR A 208 16.92 -0.06 0.11
C TYR A 208 17.15 -1.26 -0.81
N LYS A 209 16.48 -1.31 -1.96
CA LYS A 209 16.69 -2.35 -2.98
C LYS A 209 18.13 -2.37 -3.46
N ASP A 210 18.71 -1.21 -3.77
CA ASP A 210 20.12 -1.08 -4.19
C ASP A 210 21.10 -1.50 -3.09
N LYS A 211 20.74 -1.28 -1.82
CA LYS A 211 21.52 -1.74 -0.67
C LYS A 211 21.31 -3.21 -0.33
N GLY A 212 20.31 -3.88 -0.93
CA GLY A 212 20.13 -5.33 -0.89
C GLY A 212 18.90 -5.81 -0.11
N ALA A 213 18.00 -4.92 0.30
CA ALA A 213 16.70 -5.31 0.84
C ALA A 213 15.90 -6.10 -0.21
N GLN A 214 15.08 -7.04 0.27
CA GLN A 214 14.31 -7.94 -0.60
C GLN A 214 12.82 -7.97 -0.25
N MET A 215 12.47 -7.55 0.97
CA MET A 215 11.12 -7.50 1.47
C MET A 215 10.82 -6.19 2.18
N VAL A 216 9.56 -5.78 2.15
CA VAL A 216 9.03 -4.60 2.80
C VAL A 216 8.02 -5.01 3.86
N LEU A 217 8.17 -4.48 5.07
CA LEU A 217 7.14 -4.51 6.11
C LEU A 217 6.24 -3.28 5.95
N GLN A 218 4.95 -3.50 5.78
CA GLN A 218 3.92 -2.45 5.84
C GLN A 218 2.81 -2.86 6.82
N HIS A 219 2.19 -1.86 7.41
CA HIS A 219 0.95 -2.01 8.16
C HIS A 219 -0.19 -1.58 7.24
N LEU A 220 -0.95 -2.56 6.73
CA LEU A 220 -2.12 -2.32 5.90
C LEU A 220 -3.37 -2.80 6.65
N ASP A 221 -4.51 -2.17 6.40
CA ASP A 221 -5.80 -2.57 6.97
C ASP A 221 -6.42 -3.78 6.23
N ARG A 222 -5.56 -4.62 5.61
CA ARG A 222 -5.90 -5.84 4.89
C ARG A 222 -4.81 -6.91 5.08
N ASN A 223 -5.16 -8.15 4.76
CA ASN A 223 -4.18 -9.23 4.67
C ASN A 223 -3.16 -8.92 3.58
N ILE A 224 -1.91 -9.30 3.82
CA ILE A 224 -0.83 -9.34 2.83
C ILE A 224 -0.58 -10.79 2.50
N GLU A 225 -0.81 -11.16 1.25
CA GLU A 225 -0.65 -12.51 0.74
C GLU A 225 0.78 -12.75 0.24
N PHE A 226 1.15 -14.03 0.16
CA PHE A 226 2.40 -14.42 -0.51
C PHE A 226 2.38 -13.99 -1.97
N GLY A 227 3.54 -13.63 -2.52
CA GLY A 227 3.66 -13.20 -3.91
C GLY A 227 3.35 -11.71 -4.15
N GLU A 228 2.85 -10.98 -3.15
CA GLU A 228 2.64 -9.55 -3.29
C GLU A 228 3.97 -8.78 -3.33
N LYS A 229 4.07 -7.78 -4.19
CA LYS A 229 5.27 -6.93 -4.31
C LYS A 229 4.96 -5.46 -4.16
N PHE A 230 5.97 -4.74 -3.67
CA PHE A 230 5.99 -3.30 -3.55
C PHE A 230 7.35 -2.76 -4.03
N HIS A 231 7.35 -2.00 -5.12
CA HIS A 231 8.57 -1.52 -5.80
C HIS A 231 9.60 -2.65 -6.03
N ASP A 232 9.14 -3.78 -6.59
CA ASP A 232 9.90 -5.01 -6.87
C ASP A 232 10.52 -5.75 -5.67
N MET A 233 10.25 -5.31 -4.44
CA MET A 233 10.53 -6.09 -3.23
C MET A 233 9.24 -6.81 -2.82
N TRP A 234 9.34 -7.99 -2.20
CA TRP A 234 8.13 -8.66 -1.69
C TRP A 234 7.53 -7.86 -0.54
N LEU A 235 6.21 -7.78 -0.45
CA LEU A 235 5.58 -7.40 0.81
C LEU A 235 5.70 -8.60 1.75
N ARG A 236 6.06 -8.36 3.01
CA ARG A 236 6.11 -9.44 4.01
C ARG A 236 4.66 -9.91 4.27
N PRO A 237 4.31 -11.16 3.96
CA PRO A 237 2.96 -11.66 4.17
C PRO A 237 2.56 -11.57 5.64
N GLU A 238 1.29 -11.23 5.86
CA GLU A 238 0.69 -11.04 7.17
C GLU A 238 -0.84 -11.14 7.08
N THR A 239 -1.39 -12.21 7.65
CA THR A 239 -2.83 -12.45 7.74
C THR A 239 -3.38 -11.98 9.09
N TYR A 240 -2.59 -12.16 10.16
CA TYR A 240 -2.94 -11.76 11.51
C TYR A 240 -1.77 -11.04 12.17
N SER A 241 -2.04 -9.92 12.82
CA SER A 241 -1.03 -9.18 13.59
C SER A 241 -1.54 -8.95 15.01
N ILE A 242 -0.69 -9.27 16.00
CA ILE A 242 -0.94 -8.98 17.41
C ILE A 242 0.14 -8.07 17.94
N LEU A 243 -0.25 -6.88 18.40
CA LEU A 243 0.61 -6.00 19.19
C LEU A 243 0.52 -6.42 20.66
N LEU A 244 1.63 -6.90 21.23
CA LEU A 244 1.62 -7.47 22.58
C LEU A 244 1.23 -6.45 23.67
N THR A 245 1.49 -5.17 23.42
CA THR A 245 1.09 -4.05 24.28
C THR A 245 -0.42 -3.87 24.40
N GLU A 246 -1.18 -4.27 23.37
CA GLU A 246 -2.64 -4.23 23.38
C GLU A 246 -3.23 -5.46 24.10
N ALA A 247 -2.43 -6.51 24.21
CA ALA A 247 -2.79 -7.78 24.84
C ALA A 247 -2.34 -7.90 26.32
N ILE A 248 -1.91 -6.83 26.98
CA ILE A 248 -1.37 -6.86 28.37
C ILE A 248 -2.33 -7.54 29.38
N GLY A 249 -3.64 -7.49 29.13
CA GLY A 249 -4.66 -8.15 29.97
C GLY A 249 -4.88 -9.65 29.68
N GLN A 250 -4.43 -10.14 28.53
CA GLN A 250 -4.53 -11.54 28.13
C GLN A 250 -3.19 -12.25 28.40
N LYS A 251 -3.16 -13.08 29.44
CA LYS A 251 -1.95 -13.82 29.86
C LYS A 251 -2.04 -15.33 29.58
N ASP A 252 -2.90 -15.73 28.65
CA ASP A 252 -3.06 -17.11 28.21
C ASP A 252 -2.50 -17.29 26.78
N PRO A 253 -1.35 -17.96 26.61
CA PRO A 253 -0.76 -18.19 25.29
C PRO A 253 -1.67 -18.97 24.33
N GLU A 254 -2.47 -19.93 24.85
CA GLU A 254 -3.39 -20.74 24.03
C GLU A 254 -4.52 -19.86 23.46
N ALA A 255 -5.04 -18.95 24.28
CA ALA A 255 -6.04 -18.00 23.83
C ALA A 255 -5.47 -17.04 22.78
N LEU A 256 -4.20 -16.63 22.91
CA LEU A 256 -3.58 -15.67 22.00
C LEU A 256 -3.19 -16.29 20.65
N ILE A 257 -2.53 -17.46 20.67
CA ILE A 257 -1.99 -18.12 19.47
C ILE A 257 -2.95 -19.20 18.98
N GLY A 258 -3.22 -20.20 19.82
CA GLY A 258 -3.91 -21.43 19.41
C GLY A 258 -5.32 -21.17 18.88
N SER A 259 -6.07 -20.24 19.48
CA SER A 259 -7.42 -19.94 19.04
C SER A 259 -7.49 -19.24 17.67
N VAL A 260 -6.49 -18.42 17.34
CA VAL A 260 -6.42 -17.67 16.08
C VAL A 260 -6.03 -18.60 14.94
N LEU A 261 -5.00 -19.44 15.15
CA LEU A 261 -4.44 -20.27 14.08
C LEU A 261 -5.28 -21.50 13.74
N LYS A 262 -6.10 -22.00 14.68
CA LYS A 262 -6.87 -23.23 14.49
C LYS A 262 -7.88 -23.16 13.34
N ASP A 263 -8.44 -21.98 13.10
CA ASP A 263 -9.47 -21.74 12.08
C ASP A 263 -8.97 -20.84 10.94
N ALA A 264 -7.65 -20.60 10.88
CA ALA A 264 -7.04 -19.75 9.86
C ALA A 264 -7.14 -20.39 8.46
N ALA A 265 -7.49 -19.58 7.45
CA ALA A 265 -7.34 -19.97 6.06
C ALA A 265 -5.84 -20.13 5.74
N LEU A 266 -5.50 -21.01 4.79
CA LEU A 266 -4.12 -21.25 4.36
C LEU A 266 -3.92 -20.79 2.91
N PRO A 267 -2.74 -20.26 2.56
CA PRO A 267 -1.61 -19.96 3.46
C PRO A 267 -1.96 -18.80 4.41
N SER A 268 -1.43 -18.82 5.62
CA SER A 268 -1.55 -17.67 6.53
C SER A 268 -0.31 -17.44 7.37
N VAL A 269 -0.09 -16.18 7.71
CA VAL A 269 1.02 -15.74 8.56
C VAL A 269 0.47 -14.95 9.73
N MET A 270 0.73 -15.44 10.93
CA MET A 270 0.48 -14.71 12.17
C MET A 270 1.78 -14.08 12.68
N SER A 271 1.74 -12.79 12.99
CA SER A 271 2.86 -12.05 13.55
C SER A 271 2.55 -11.58 14.96
N ILE A 272 3.39 -11.96 15.91
CA ILE A 272 3.40 -11.39 17.26
C ILE A 272 4.46 -10.29 17.31
N LYS A 273 4.02 -9.06 17.57
CA LYS A 273 4.84 -7.85 17.50
C LYS A 273 4.95 -7.18 18.85
N THR A 274 6.14 -6.69 19.18
CA THR A 274 6.41 -5.92 20.40
C THR A 274 7.54 -4.94 20.15
N HIS A 275 7.69 -3.94 21.02
CA HIS A 275 8.87 -3.08 21.05
C HIS A 275 9.75 -3.39 22.27
N ASP A 276 11.02 -3.02 22.18
CA ASP A 276 12.02 -3.23 23.25
C ASP A 276 11.67 -2.40 24.49
N ASN A 277 11.31 -1.13 24.31
CA ASN A 277 10.86 -0.24 25.38
C ASN A 277 9.63 -0.80 26.13
N ASP A 278 8.82 -1.65 25.49
CA ASP A 278 7.63 -2.23 26.11
C ASP A 278 7.99 -3.20 27.23
N PHE A 279 9.26 -3.57 27.40
CA PHE A 279 9.69 -4.39 28.54
C PHE A 279 10.17 -3.58 29.73
N ILE A 280 10.63 -2.34 29.50
CA ILE A 280 11.44 -1.61 30.48
C ILE A 280 10.93 -0.21 30.79
N ALA A 281 10.09 0.39 29.94
CA ALA A 281 9.66 1.77 30.07
C ALA A 281 8.14 1.95 29.94
N THR A 282 7.62 3.06 30.46
CA THR A 282 6.20 3.43 30.39
C THR A 282 5.78 3.94 29.01
N ALA A 283 6.73 4.40 28.22
CA ALA A 283 6.58 4.84 26.83
C ALA A 283 7.94 4.64 26.13
N SER A 284 8.01 4.79 24.81
CA SER A 284 9.32 4.79 24.15
C SER A 284 9.95 6.17 24.18
N ALA A 285 11.28 6.22 24.22
CA ALA A 285 12.01 7.47 24.05
C ALA A 285 11.61 8.19 22.76
N TRP A 286 11.50 7.42 21.68
CA TRP A 286 11.16 7.92 20.37
C TRP A 286 9.78 8.60 20.32
N THR A 287 8.73 7.92 20.81
CA THR A 287 7.37 8.48 20.83
C THR A 287 7.29 9.74 21.67
N SER A 288 7.99 9.76 22.81
CA SER A 288 8.03 10.90 23.74
C SER A 288 8.68 12.14 23.12
N ILE A 289 9.77 11.95 22.37
CA ILE A 289 10.53 13.06 21.80
C ILE A 289 9.90 13.54 20.47
N TYR A 290 9.47 12.62 19.61
CA TYR A 290 9.13 12.96 18.22
C TYR A 290 7.64 12.90 17.88
N GLN A 291 6.81 12.11 18.58
CA GLN A 291 5.40 11.93 18.18
C GLN A 291 4.36 12.58 19.10
N ASN A 292 4.60 12.62 20.42
CA ASN A 292 3.53 12.82 21.39
C ASN A 292 3.63 14.18 22.13
N LEU A 293 3.20 15.26 21.47
CA LEU A 293 2.90 16.52 22.15
C LEU A 293 1.41 16.89 21.91
N PRO A 294 0.52 16.72 22.90
CA PRO A 294 -0.94 16.80 22.72
C PRO A 294 -1.50 18.17 22.27
N HIS A 295 -0.67 19.17 21.97
CA HIS A 295 -1.07 20.56 21.74
C HIS A 295 -0.21 21.34 20.73
N ARG A 296 0.30 20.71 19.66
CA ARG A 296 0.98 21.46 18.57
C ARG A 296 0.34 21.14 17.22
N ASP A 297 0.07 22.19 16.45
CA ASP A 297 -0.53 22.20 15.11
C ASP A 297 0.38 21.57 14.03
N GLY A 298 1.11 20.49 14.38
CA GLY A 298 2.06 19.83 13.51
C GLY A 298 3.18 19.06 14.24
N PRO A 299 3.95 18.26 13.49
CA PRO A 299 5.12 17.54 13.99
C PRO A 299 6.15 18.52 14.60
N PRO A 300 6.89 18.10 15.65
CA PRO A 300 7.96 18.93 16.20
C PRO A 300 8.98 19.27 15.11
N GLN A 301 9.57 20.46 15.21
CA GLN A 301 10.60 20.94 14.27
C GLN A 301 11.96 20.93 14.97
N PRO A 302 13.06 20.67 14.25
CA PRO A 302 14.39 20.76 14.82
C PRO A 302 14.72 22.21 15.25
N PRO A 303 15.58 22.41 16.27
CA PRO A 303 16.22 21.37 17.06
C PRO A 303 15.24 20.68 18.03
N PHE A 304 15.23 19.34 17.99
CA PHE A 304 14.42 18.50 18.85
C PHE A 304 14.95 18.51 20.28
N ASP A 305 14.06 18.65 21.25
CA ASP A 305 14.42 18.66 22.67
C ASP A 305 14.40 17.23 23.22
N LEU A 306 15.57 16.61 23.26
CA LEU A 306 15.72 15.25 23.77
C LEU A 306 15.43 15.15 25.28
N THR A 307 15.42 16.27 26.01
CA THR A 307 15.17 16.25 27.47
C THR A 307 13.71 15.98 27.84
N ILE A 308 12.79 16.11 26.87
CA ILE A 308 11.36 15.79 27.02
C ILE A 308 11.16 14.32 27.42
N HIS A 309 12.09 13.45 27.05
CA HIS A 309 12.10 12.05 27.45
C HIS A 309 11.84 11.86 28.96
N ASP A 310 12.58 12.58 29.80
CA ASP A 310 12.56 12.40 31.26
C ASP A 310 11.19 12.71 31.88
N GLU A 311 10.32 13.41 31.16
CA GLU A 311 8.97 13.75 31.60
C GLU A 311 7.92 12.69 31.23
N HIS A 312 8.19 11.82 30.25
CA HIS A 312 7.18 10.99 29.59
C HIS A 312 7.53 9.50 29.46
N SER A 313 8.81 9.13 29.53
CA SER A 313 9.30 7.76 29.41
C SER A 313 10.12 7.41 30.65
N SER A 314 9.45 6.95 31.70
CA SER A 314 10.13 6.47 32.92
C SER A 314 10.30 4.96 32.86
N LEU A 315 11.40 4.46 33.44
CA LEU A 315 11.56 3.02 33.67
C LEU A 315 10.42 2.47 34.53
N LEU A 316 9.97 1.27 34.18
CA LEU A 316 9.00 0.48 34.94
C LEU A 316 9.61 -0.01 36.26
N SER A 317 8.75 -0.45 37.17
CA SER A 317 9.23 -1.13 38.38
C SER A 317 9.83 -2.50 38.06
N GLU A 318 10.76 -2.97 38.88
CA GLU A 318 11.38 -4.31 38.72
C GLU A 318 10.32 -5.44 38.66
N GLU A 319 9.21 -5.30 39.40
CA GLU A 319 8.10 -6.25 39.40
C GLU A 319 7.37 -6.26 38.05
N GLU A 320 7.08 -5.09 37.48
CA GLU A 320 6.44 -4.98 36.16
C GLU A 320 7.34 -5.52 35.05
N ILE A 321 8.64 -5.21 35.08
CA ILE A 321 9.62 -5.74 34.13
C ILE A 321 9.65 -7.27 34.20
N ALA A 322 9.76 -7.84 35.41
CA ALA A 322 9.77 -9.28 35.61
C ALA A 322 8.47 -9.94 35.13
N ASP A 323 7.32 -9.31 35.40
CA ASP A 323 6.01 -9.80 34.95
C ASP A 323 5.85 -9.80 33.43
N ARG A 324 6.35 -8.76 32.74
CA ARG A 324 6.33 -8.68 31.27
C ARG A 324 7.23 -9.73 30.63
N TRP A 325 8.42 -9.94 31.18
CA TRP A 325 9.32 -11.00 30.70
C TRP A 325 8.79 -12.40 30.96
N ALA A 326 8.24 -12.66 32.15
CA ALA A 326 7.63 -13.95 32.44
C ALA A 326 6.48 -14.27 31.47
N TRP A 327 5.69 -13.24 31.11
CA TRP A 327 4.65 -13.37 30.10
C TRP A 327 5.23 -13.69 28.71
N TYR A 328 6.15 -12.86 28.21
CA TYR A 328 6.76 -13.06 26.90
C TYR A 328 7.47 -14.42 26.78
N GLU A 329 8.25 -14.80 27.79
CA GLU A 329 8.92 -16.10 27.84
C GLU A 329 7.91 -17.25 27.80
N SER A 330 6.76 -17.13 28.50
CA SER A 330 5.72 -18.16 28.44
C SER A 330 5.08 -18.28 27.06
N LEU A 331 4.98 -17.17 26.31
CA LEU A 331 4.45 -17.14 24.94
C LEU A 331 5.41 -17.83 23.97
N VAL A 332 6.70 -17.52 24.06
CA VAL A 332 7.75 -18.17 23.25
C VAL A 332 7.87 -19.67 23.59
N ALA A 333 7.77 -20.02 24.88
CA ALA A 333 7.78 -21.42 25.32
C ALA A 333 6.56 -22.19 24.77
N TYR A 334 5.36 -21.60 24.85
CA TYR A 334 4.16 -22.18 24.26
C TYR A 334 4.34 -22.40 22.75
N ALA A 335 4.86 -21.40 22.05
CA ALA A 335 5.13 -21.49 20.61
C ALA A 335 6.08 -22.66 20.27
N ALA A 336 7.12 -22.86 21.08
CA ALA A 336 8.06 -23.95 20.91
C ALA A 336 7.45 -25.34 21.19
N ASP A 337 6.48 -25.44 22.09
CA ASP A 337 5.84 -26.69 22.50
C ASP A 337 4.73 -27.15 21.52
N HIS A 338 4.26 -26.29 20.61
CA HIS A 338 3.15 -26.56 19.66
C HIS A 338 3.59 -26.46 18.18
N ARG A 339 4.83 -26.85 17.89
CA ARG A 339 5.40 -26.85 16.52
C ARG A 339 4.69 -27.78 15.54
N ASP A 340 3.83 -28.66 16.02
CA ASP A 340 2.97 -29.51 15.19
C ASP A 340 1.74 -28.76 14.67
N GLU A 341 1.46 -27.54 15.15
CA GLU A 341 0.32 -26.72 14.75
C GLU A 341 0.69 -25.61 13.75
N TYR A 342 1.96 -25.19 13.71
CA TYR A 342 2.47 -24.13 12.82
C TYR A 342 3.97 -24.27 12.57
N TYR A 343 4.45 -23.65 11.48
CA TYR A 343 5.88 -23.41 11.31
C TYR A 343 6.28 -22.10 11.98
N LEU A 344 7.32 -22.17 12.82
CA LEU A 344 7.94 -20.98 13.39
C LEU A 344 8.95 -20.43 12.39
N VAL A 345 8.80 -19.16 12.02
CA VAL A 345 9.55 -18.54 10.93
C VAL A 345 10.05 -17.14 11.30
N ASN A 346 11.16 -16.74 10.69
CA ASN A 346 11.61 -15.34 10.62
C ASN A 346 11.63 -14.85 9.16
N ALA A 347 12.15 -13.65 8.93
CA ALA A 347 12.20 -13.01 7.62
C ALA A 347 12.99 -13.82 6.58
N PHE A 348 14.03 -14.56 6.97
CA PHE A 348 14.76 -15.41 6.02
C PHE A 348 13.94 -16.60 5.57
N ASP A 349 13.19 -17.22 6.49
CA ASP A 349 12.31 -18.34 6.19
C ASP A 349 11.15 -17.90 5.27
N ILE A 350 10.53 -16.75 5.56
CA ILE A 350 9.48 -16.16 4.72
C ILE A 350 10.02 -15.85 3.31
N LEU A 351 11.18 -15.19 3.22
CA LEU A 351 11.82 -14.88 1.94
C LEU A 351 12.18 -16.14 1.14
N LYS A 352 12.56 -17.23 1.82
CA LYS A 352 12.79 -18.53 1.18
C LYS A 352 11.49 -19.09 0.60
N ALA A 353 10.38 -18.97 1.32
CA ALA A 353 9.06 -19.37 0.83
C ALA A 353 8.63 -18.54 -0.39
N GLU A 354 8.76 -17.21 -0.36
CA GLU A 354 8.47 -16.33 -1.50
C GLU A 354 9.23 -16.74 -2.77
N LYS A 355 10.54 -17.01 -2.63
CA LYS A 355 11.38 -17.46 -3.74
C LYS A 355 10.97 -18.82 -4.26
N ALA A 356 10.68 -19.77 -3.37
CA ALA A 356 10.25 -21.11 -3.76
C ALA A 356 8.93 -21.11 -4.52
N LEU A 357 7.98 -20.25 -4.13
CA LEU A 357 6.72 -20.07 -4.87
C LEU A 357 6.98 -19.54 -6.28
N THR A 358 7.83 -18.52 -6.40
CA THR A 358 8.18 -17.92 -7.70
C THR A 358 8.95 -18.89 -8.61
N GLU A 359 9.86 -19.69 -8.05
CA GLU A 359 10.66 -20.67 -8.81
C GLU A 359 9.81 -21.87 -9.26
N ASN A 360 8.83 -22.32 -8.45
CA ASN A 360 7.92 -23.41 -8.85
C ASN A 360 6.96 -23.02 -9.98
N GLU A 361 6.59 -21.74 -10.11
CA GLU A 361 5.90 -21.24 -11.31
C GLU A 361 6.79 -21.39 -12.56
N SER A 362 8.11 -21.25 -12.41
CA SER A 362 9.07 -21.41 -13.51
C SER A 362 9.40 -22.88 -13.84
N ASP A 363 9.42 -23.79 -12.86
CA ASP A 363 9.76 -25.21 -13.07
C ASP A 363 8.56 -26.06 -13.54
N ASN A 364 7.31 -25.64 -13.26
CA ASN A 364 6.14 -26.19 -13.95
C ASN A 364 6.13 -25.88 -15.46
N ASN A 365 7.02 -24.99 -15.93
CA ASN A 365 7.29 -24.73 -17.34
C ASN A 365 8.52 -25.49 -17.91
N VAL A 366 9.19 -26.36 -17.14
CA VAL A 366 10.42 -27.07 -17.58
C VAL A 366 10.39 -28.58 -17.30
N ALA A 367 9.32 -29.25 -17.71
CA ALA A 367 9.35 -30.68 -18.01
C ALA A 367 9.47 -30.89 -19.53
N ILE A 368 10.63 -30.55 -20.10
CA ILE A 368 10.98 -30.95 -21.48
C ILE A 368 11.28 -32.45 -21.47
N ILE A 369 10.24 -33.24 -21.73
CA ILE A 369 10.37 -34.57 -22.31
C ILE A 369 10.70 -34.37 -23.79
N GLU A 370 11.87 -34.82 -24.26
CA GLU A 370 12.14 -34.99 -25.69
C GLU A 370 11.20 -36.07 -26.26
N VAL A 371 9.96 -35.70 -26.60
CA VAL A 371 9.15 -36.38 -27.62
C VAL A 371 8.23 -35.36 -28.30
N GLY A 372 8.64 -34.92 -29.50
CA GLY A 372 7.75 -34.26 -30.46
C GLY A 372 7.55 -32.77 -30.21
N GLU A 373 7.40 -32.03 -31.31
CA GLU A 373 6.94 -30.63 -31.32
C GLU A 373 5.76 -30.48 -30.34
N ALA A 374 5.96 -29.74 -29.26
CA ALA A 374 4.94 -29.44 -28.26
C ALA A 374 4.73 -27.92 -28.20
N GLU A 375 3.46 -27.58 -28.14
CA GLU A 375 2.84 -26.28 -28.40
C GLU A 375 3.17 -25.23 -27.34
N VAL A 376 3.18 -23.96 -27.76
CA VAL A 376 3.03 -22.80 -26.88
C VAL A 376 1.77 -23.04 -26.04
N THR A 377 1.89 -23.14 -24.72
CA THR A 377 0.69 -23.14 -23.87
C THR A 377 0.12 -21.72 -23.89
N ASP A 378 -1.08 -21.58 -24.45
CA ASP A 378 -1.91 -20.37 -24.44
C ASP A 378 -2.16 -19.92 -22.99
N GLU A 379 -1.30 -19.07 -22.42
CA GLU A 379 -1.72 -18.23 -21.30
C GLU A 379 -2.73 -17.22 -21.86
N GLN A 380 -3.96 -17.27 -21.34
CA GLN A 380 -5.03 -16.39 -21.79
C GLN A 380 -4.71 -14.94 -21.35
N PRO A 381 -4.87 -13.93 -22.22
CA PRO A 381 -4.54 -12.55 -21.86
C PRO A 381 -5.44 -12.05 -20.73
N PRO A 382 -4.92 -11.40 -19.68
CA PRO A 382 -5.74 -10.83 -18.61
C PRO A 382 -6.65 -9.70 -19.14
N ILE A 383 -7.75 -9.47 -18.45
CA ILE A 383 -8.64 -8.33 -18.69
C ILE A 383 -8.32 -7.24 -17.68
N TYR A 384 -7.89 -6.08 -18.17
CA TYR A 384 -7.57 -4.92 -17.32
C TYR A 384 -8.84 -4.12 -17.08
N VAL A 385 -9.28 -4.04 -15.83
CA VAL A 385 -10.56 -3.43 -15.47
C VAL A 385 -10.33 -2.20 -14.60
N SER A 386 -10.95 -1.09 -14.97
CA SER A 386 -10.96 0.14 -14.19
C SER A 386 -12.35 0.43 -13.65
N VAL A 387 -12.44 0.93 -12.42
CA VAL A 387 -13.67 1.54 -11.88
C VAL A 387 -13.51 3.04 -12.02
N VAL A 388 -14.44 3.70 -12.72
CA VAL A 388 -14.37 5.14 -12.97
C VAL A 388 -15.67 5.80 -12.60
N SER A 389 -15.62 6.93 -11.90
CA SER A 389 -16.82 7.71 -11.62
C SER A 389 -16.79 9.10 -12.25
N HIS A 390 -17.97 9.58 -12.60
CA HIS A 390 -18.20 10.98 -12.96
C HIS A 390 -19.01 11.69 -11.89
N ASN A 391 -18.54 12.86 -11.49
CA ASN A 391 -19.37 13.93 -10.96
C ASN A 391 -19.67 14.93 -12.08
N GLU A 392 -20.95 15.22 -12.27
CA GLU A 392 -21.45 16.01 -13.39
C GLU A 392 -21.88 17.42 -12.95
N GLU A 393 -21.81 18.39 -13.87
CA GLU A 393 -22.23 19.78 -13.59
C GLU A 393 -23.76 19.93 -13.43
N PRO A 394 -24.25 20.98 -12.73
CA PRO A 394 -25.68 21.17 -12.43
C PRO A 394 -26.57 21.50 -13.65
N ALA A 395 -26.02 21.56 -14.87
CA ALA A 395 -26.69 22.08 -16.06
C ALA A 395 -27.96 21.30 -16.49
N SER A 396 -28.09 20.03 -16.11
CA SER A 396 -29.23 19.18 -16.44
C SER A 396 -30.36 19.20 -15.41
N GLY A 397 -30.15 19.85 -14.25
CA GLY A 397 -31.06 19.79 -13.10
C GLY A 397 -31.11 18.43 -12.39
N ARG A 398 -30.32 17.44 -12.85
CA ARG A 398 -30.11 16.14 -12.18
C ARG A 398 -29.16 16.28 -10.99
N TYR A 399 -28.11 17.09 -11.15
CA TYR A 399 -27.05 17.26 -10.16
C TYR A 399 -27.24 18.57 -9.38
N PRO A 400 -27.09 18.55 -8.05
CA PRO A 400 -27.07 19.76 -7.24
C PRO A 400 -25.94 20.71 -7.66
N ASP A 401 -26.13 22.02 -7.44
CA ASP A 401 -25.03 22.98 -7.54
C ASP A 401 -24.28 22.99 -6.19
N TYR A 402 -23.35 22.05 -6.04
CA TYR A 402 -22.54 21.86 -4.84
C TYR A 402 -21.73 23.11 -4.45
N SER A 403 -21.53 24.09 -5.35
CA SER A 403 -20.83 25.33 -5.01
C SER A 403 -21.66 26.28 -4.13
N THR A 404 -22.99 26.07 -4.09
CA THR A 404 -23.93 26.90 -3.33
C THR A 404 -24.85 26.12 -2.40
N ASP A 405 -25.00 24.81 -2.60
CA ASP A 405 -25.80 23.91 -1.78
C ASP A 405 -24.88 23.08 -0.85
N GLU A 406 -24.55 23.66 0.30
CA GLU A 406 -23.67 23.05 1.32
C GLU A 406 -24.22 21.71 1.85
N VAL A 407 -25.54 21.59 2.00
CA VAL A 407 -26.16 20.35 2.51
C VAL A 407 -25.96 19.22 1.50
N ALA A 408 -26.29 19.48 0.23
CA ALA A 408 -26.09 18.50 -0.82
C ALA A 408 -24.60 18.14 -1.01
N PHE A 409 -23.70 19.11 -0.82
CA PHE A 409 -22.26 18.87 -0.85
C PHE A 409 -21.82 17.88 0.23
N TRP A 410 -22.17 18.11 1.50
CA TRP A 410 -21.76 17.21 2.59
C TRP A 410 -22.36 15.81 2.45
N GLU A 411 -23.64 15.69 2.06
CA GLU A 411 -24.26 14.39 1.80
C GLU A 411 -23.52 13.61 0.70
N SER A 412 -23.17 14.29 -0.39
CA SER A 412 -22.45 13.65 -1.49
C SER A 412 -20.99 13.37 -1.15
N ARG A 413 -20.32 14.25 -0.39
CA ARG A 413 -18.93 14.11 0.06
C ARG A 413 -18.76 12.86 0.92
N ASP A 414 -19.64 12.65 1.89
CA ASP A 414 -19.54 11.52 2.81
C ASP A 414 -19.72 10.18 2.10
N VAL A 415 -20.64 10.13 1.13
CA VAL A 415 -20.86 8.94 0.32
C VAL A 415 -19.69 8.68 -0.63
N VAL A 416 -19.12 9.70 -1.28
CA VAL A 416 -17.91 9.54 -2.10
C VAL A 416 -16.77 8.98 -1.27
N ARG A 417 -16.55 9.51 -0.06
CA ARG A 417 -15.51 9.01 0.87
C ARG A 417 -15.71 7.53 1.15
N GLN A 418 -16.88 7.16 1.67
CA GLN A 418 -17.19 5.78 2.08
C GLN A 418 -17.10 4.81 0.90
N PHE A 419 -17.70 5.16 -0.25
CA PHE A 419 -17.70 4.31 -1.43
C PHE A 419 -16.28 4.08 -1.96
N SER A 420 -15.42 5.11 -1.89
CA SER A 420 -14.01 5.00 -2.28
C SER A 420 -13.23 4.10 -1.33
N GLU A 421 -13.37 4.29 -0.01
CA GLU A 421 -12.76 3.41 1.00
C GLU A 421 -13.16 1.95 0.77
N ASP A 422 -14.44 1.69 0.50
CA ASP A 422 -14.96 0.34 0.25
C ASP A 422 -14.39 -0.30 -1.02
N ILE A 423 -14.17 0.47 -2.10
CA ILE A 423 -13.47 -0.02 -3.29
C ILE A 423 -12.00 -0.32 -2.96
N MET A 424 -11.30 0.64 -2.34
CA MET A 424 -9.86 0.50 -2.07
C MET A 424 -9.56 -0.63 -1.10
N HIS A 425 -10.40 -0.87 -0.08
CA HIS A 425 -10.28 -2.00 0.85
C HIS A 425 -10.37 -3.36 0.17
N ARG A 426 -11.00 -3.46 -1.01
CA ARG A 426 -11.08 -4.68 -1.82
C ARG A 426 -9.88 -4.86 -2.76
N GLY A 427 -8.89 -3.98 -2.69
CA GLY A 427 -7.72 -4.02 -3.58
C GLY A 427 -8.02 -3.58 -5.02
N VAL A 428 -9.15 -2.92 -5.23
CA VAL A 428 -9.62 -2.48 -6.56
C VAL A 428 -9.14 -1.05 -6.79
N GLN A 429 -8.68 -0.76 -8.01
CA GLN A 429 -8.24 0.58 -8.39
C GLN A 429 -9.41 1.45 -8.82
N TYR A 430 -9.34 2.74 -8.50
CA TYR A 430 -10.45 3.68 -8.70
C TYR A 430 -9.98 5.01 -9.29
N ASP A 431 -10.69 5.49 -10.32
CA ASP A 431 -10.52 6.80 -10.93
C ASP A 431 -11.76 7.67 -10.65
N TRP A 432 -11.59 8.72 -9.86
CA TRP A 432 -12.63 9.70 -9.55
C TRP A 432 -12.45 10.96 -10.40
N GLN A 433 -13.42 11.23 -11.28
CA GLN A 433 -13.36 12.35 -12.20
C GLN A 433 -14.49 13.33 -11.90
N SER A 434 -14.13 14.60 -11.73
CA SER A 434 -15.06 15.60 -11.21
C SER A 434 -15.20 16.81 -12.11
N ASP A 435 -16.43 17.29 -12.29
CA ASP A 435 -16.71 18.60 -12.87
C ASP A 435 -16.58 19.72 -11.82
N TRP A 436 -16.69 20.98 -12.24
CA TRP A 436 -16.32 22.14 -11.44
C TRP A 436 -17.14 22.34 -10.16
N SER A 437 -18.41 21.93 -10.14
CA SER A 437 -19.34 22.31 -9.06
C SER A 437 -18.99 21.66 -7.73
N PHE A 438 -18.67 20.37 -7.73
CA PHE A 438 -18.29 19.64 -6.52
C PHE A 438 -16.94 20.12 -5.98
N LEU A 439 -15.97 20.38 -6.85
CA LEU A 439 -14.67 20.94 -6.47
C LEU A 439 -14.78 22.34 -5.85
N LEU A 440 -15.66 23.20 -6.38
CA LEU A 440 -15.96 24.48 -5.74
C LEU A 440 -16.66 24.30 -4.38
N GLY A 441 -17.53 23.29 -4.25
CA GLY A 441 -18.11 22.90 -2.97
C GLY A 441 -17.03 22.54 -1.94
N ALA A 442 -16.07 21.71 -2.33
CA ALA A 442 -14.92 21.34 -1.49
C ALA A 442 -14.10 22.57 -1.08
N LEU A 443 -13.76 23.46 -2.02
CA LEU A 443 -13.03 24.71 -1.73
C LEU A 443 -13.80 25.64 -0.77
N ASN A 444 -15.13 25.65 -0.85
CA ASN A 444 -15.97 26.55 -0.06
C ASN A 444 -16.26 26.00 1.35
N PHE A 445 -16.43 24.68 1.47
CA PHE A 445 -17.03 24.06 2.65
C PHE A 445 -16.11 23.04 3.34
N ASP A 446 -15.26 22.32 2.60
CA ASP A 446 -14.46 21.22 3.15
C ASP A 446 -13.04 21.65 3.50
N SER A 447 -12.84 22.06 4.75
CA SER A 447 -11.51 22.28 5.32
C SER A 447 -10.91 21.02 5.96
N GLY A 448 -11.50 19.86 5.71
CA GLY A 448 -11.18 18.58 6.33
C GLY A 448 -12.00 18.23 7.56
N THR A 449 -12.11 16.91 7.81
CA THR A 449 -12.80 16.33 8.97
C THR A 449 -11.90 15.29 9.63
N LEU A 450 -12.25 14.85 10.85
CA LEU A 450 -11.49 13.81 11.56
C LEU A 450 -11.45 12.49 10.78
N GLU A 451 -12.54 12.15 10.09
CA GLU A 451 -12.65 10.95 9.24
C GLU A 451 -11.71 10.99 8.04
N THR A 452 -11.19 12.17 7.68
CA THR A 452 -10.25 12.37 6.58
C THR A 452 -8.91 12.90 7.05
N ASP A 453 -8.52 12.59 8.30
CA ASP A 453 -7.25 13.05 8.90
C ASP A 453 -7.04 14.58 8.78
N ASP A 454 -8.12 15.35 8.95
CA ASP A 454 -8.18 16.81 8.81
C ASP A 454 -7.79 17.32 7.40
N LYS A 455 -7.92 16.48 6.37
CA LYS A 455 -7.72 16.84 4.96
C LYS A 455 -9.04 16.99 4.24
N ASN A 456 -9.09 17.87 3.25
CA ASN A 456 -10.28 17.96 2.39
C ASN A 456 -10.48 16.65 1.60
N ILE A 457 -11.70 16.39 1.15
CA ILE A 457 -12.04 15.12 0.48
C ILE A 457 -11.12 14.80 -0.72
N VAL A 458 -10.68 15.78 -1.50
CA VAL A 458 -9.85 15.55 -2.68
C VAL A 458 -8.44 15.12 -2.30
N GLU A 459 -7.82 15.75 -1.30
CA GLU A 459 -6.54 15.29 -0.74
C GLU A 459 -6.66 13.89 -0.16
N TYR A 460 -7.71 13.65 0.62
CA TYR A 460 -7.93 12.38 1.30
C TYR A 460 -8.07 11.21 0.30
N LEU A 461 -8.89 11.37 -0.75
CA LEU A 461 -9.03 10.37 -1.80
C LEU A 461 -7.68 10.06 -2.47
N SER A 462 -6.87 11.09 -2.72
CA SER A 462 -5.51 10.90 -3.26
C SER A 462 -4.61 10.10 -2.33
N ASP A 463 -4.67 10.32 -1.00
CA ASP A 463 -3.83 9.61 -0.03
C ASP A 463 -4.14 8.11 0.04
N ILE A 464 -5.41 7.73 -0.12
CA ILE A 464 -5.83 6.33 -0.11
C ILE A 464 -5.66 5.64 -1.48
N GLY A 465 -5.10 6.35 -2.47
CA GLY A 465 -4.71 5.78 -3.77
C GLY A 465 -5.72 5.97 -4.89
N VAL A 466 -6.78 6.77 -4.71
CA VAL A 466 -7.70 7.12 -5.80
C VAL A 466 -7.03 8.09 -6.76
N THR A 467 -7.15 7.82 -8.06
CA THR A 467 -6.68 8.74 -9.10
C THR A 467 -7.74 9.82 -9.36
N ILE A 468 -7.31 11.07 -9.48
CA ILE A 468 -8.22 12.22 -9.50
C ILE A 468 -7.93 13.09 -10.72
N ASP A 469 -8.95 13.31 -11.54
CA ASP A 469 -8.79 13.96 -12.84
C ASP A 469 -9.97 14.85 -13.27
N PRO A 470 -9.73 15.79 -14.20
CA PRO A 470 -10.76 16.72 -14.65
C PRO A 470 -11.79 16.03 -15.55
N HIS A 471 -13.07 16.10 -15.16
CA HIS A 471 -14.22 15.94 -16.06
C HIS A 471 -14.75 17.34 -16.40
N ALA A 472 -15.16 17.60 -17.66
CA ALA A 472 -15.70 18.92 -17.99
C ALA A 472 -16.69 18.91 -19.15
N HIS A 473 -17.92 19.30 -18.86
CA HIS A 473 -18.93 19.64 -19.87
C HIS A 473 -18.68 20.98 -20.57
N GLN A 474 -17.78 21.79 -20.02
CA GLN A 474 -17.32 23.07 -20.58
C GLN A 474 -18.39 24.17 -20.71
N SER A 475 -19.51 24.05 -19.97
CA SER A 475 -20.55 25.08 -19.97
C SER A 475 -20.03 26.41 -19.38
N ILE A 476 -19.21 26.32 -18.32
CA ILE A 476 -18.58 27.45 -17.65
C ILE A 476 -17.06 27.23 -17.59
N TYR A 477 -16.62 26.15 -16.94
CA TYR A 477 -15.20 25.81 -16.70
C TYR A 477 -14.70 24.81 -17.75
N ASN A 478 -13.52 25.03 -18.34
CA ASN A 478 -12.90 24.01 -19.21
C ASN A 478 -12.00 23.06 -18.40
N TYR A 479 -11.45 22.02 -19.02
CA TYR A 479 -10.58 21.04 -18.33
C TYR A 479 -9.40 21.68 -17.59
N ALA A 480 -8.78 22.73 -18.15
CA ALA A 480 -7.70 23.44 -17.47
C ALA A 480 -8.19 24.20 -16.23
N ASP A 481 -9.41 24.75 -16.27
CA ASP A 481 -10.00 25.37 -15.08
C ASP A 481 -10.33 24.33 -14.01
N VAL A 482 -10.85 23.16 -14.38
CA VAL A 482 -11.15 22.05 -13.45
C VAL A 482 -9.85 21.48 -12.85
N ALA A 483 -8.81 21.28 -13.66
CA ALA A 483 -7.47 20.91 -13.20
C ALA A 483 -6.87 21.93 -12.22
N TYR A 484 -7.11 23.23 -12.46
CA TYR A 484 -6.74 24.29 -11.53
C TYR A 484 -7.47 24.12 -10.20
N LEU A 485 -8.79 23.87 -10.20
CA LEU A 485 -9.56 23.66 -8.97
C LEU A 485 -9.05 22.46 -8.16
N ILE A 486 -8.72 21.35 -8.82
CA ILE A 486 -8.07 20.19 -8.18
C ILE A 486 -6.72 20.61 -7.56
N SER A 487 -5.92 21.41 -8.27
CA SER A 487 -4.63 21.93 -7.79
C SER A 487 -4.76 22.82 -6.56
N GLU A 488 -5.79 23.66 -6.50
CA GLU A 488 -6.07 24.52 -5.34
C GLU A 488 -6.51 23.72 -4.12
N LEU A 489 -7.02 22.51 -4.32
CA LEU A 489 -7.35 21.56 -3.26
C LEU A 489 -6.14 20.75 -2.79
N GLY A 490 -4.93 21.04 -3.25
CA GLY A 490 -3.70 20.47 -2.67
C GLY A 490 -3.09 19.28 -3.41
N ILE A 491 -3.68 18.83 -4.52
CA ILE A 491 -3.14 17.70 -5.32
C ILE A 491 -2.96 18.06 -6.79
N THR A 492 -2.05 17.38 -7.48
CA THR A 492 -1.92 17.51 -8.94
C THR A 492 -2.75 16.44 -9.64
N PRO A 493 -3.63 16.78 -10.61
CA PRO A 493 -4.34 15.76 -11.39
C PRO A 493 -3.39 14.81 -12.11
N THR A 494 -3.79 13.55 -12.29
CA THR A 494 -2.89 12.53 -12.87
C THR A 494 -2.65 12.72 -14.39
N GLY A 495 -3.50 13.49 -15.06
CA GLY A 495 -3.38 13.86 -16.47
C GLY A 495 -4.36 13.12 -17.39
N VAL A 496 -5.38 12.48 -16.83
CA VAL A 496 -6.44 11.80 -17.59
C VAL A 496 -7.51 12.80 -18.01
N ILE A 497 -7.96 12.69 -19.26
CA ILE A 497 -9.15 13.38 -19.74
C ILE A 497 -10.36 12.58 -19.28
N GLY A 498 -11.13 13.14 -18.34
CA GLY A 498 -12.33 12.49 -17.84
C GLY A 498 -13.48 12.61 -18.82
N GLY A 499 -13.48 11.81 -19.89
CA GLY A 499 -14.52 11.81 -20.91
C GLY A 499 -14.49 13.01 -21.85
N PHE A 500 -14.92 12.83 -23.10
CA PHE A 500 -15.02 13.91 -24.11
C PHE A 500 -15.88 13.50 -25.30
N ARG A 501 -16.31 14.47 -26.11
CA ARG A 501 -16.92 14.15 -27.41
C ARG A 501 -15.84 13.67 -28.38
N ALA A 502 -15.90 12.41 -28.76
CA ALA A 502 -15.02 11.82 -29.77
C ALA A 502 -15.72 11.67 -31.13
N ILE A 503 -17.04 11.50 -31.14
CA ILE A 503 -17.83 11.15 -32.32
C ILE A 503 -19.14 11.96 -32.37
N PRO A 504 -19.63 12.35 -33.55
CA PRO A 504 -18.96 12.26 -34.85
C PRO A 504 -17.77 13.23 -34.95
N ALA A 505 -16.88 12.99 -35.91
CA ALA A 505 -15.60 13.70 -36.07
C ALA A 505 -15.77 15.22 -36.09
N GLU A 506 -16.82 15.75 -36.73
CA GLU A 506 -17.10 17.19 -36.80
C GLU A 506 -17.44 17.86 -35.45
N SER A 507 -17.72 17.06 -34.43
CA SER A 507 -18.03 17.52 -33.07
C SER A 507 -16.99 17.09 -32.04
N SER A 508 -15.98 16.34 -32.50
CA SER A 508 -14.89 15.85 -31.67
C SER A 508 -14.05 17.02 -31.16
N ILE A 509 -13.57 16.88 -29.92
CA ILE A 509 -12.59 17.80 -29.32
C ILE A 509 -11.26 17.10 -29.04
N LEU A 510 -11.02 15.91 -29.61
CA LEU A 510 -9.80 15.13 -29.39
C LEU A 510 -8.53 15.96 -29.63
N GLU A 511 -8.45 16.66 -30.75
CA GLU A 511 -7.26 17.40 -31.15
C GLU A 511 -7.02 18.66 -30.32
N ASP A 512 -8.04 19.16 -29.60
CA ASP A 512 -7.86 20.27 -28.66
C ASP A 512 -6.93 19.86 -27.50
N PHE A 513 -6.87 18.56 -27.18
CA PHE A 513 -6.01 18.01 -26.13
C PHE A 513 -4.56 17.79 -26.56
N TRP A 514 -4.23 17.89 -27.85
CA TRP A 514 -2.87 17.72 -28.35
C TRP A 514 -1.97 18.92 -28.05
N GLN A 515 -2.55 20.00 -27.53
CA GLN A 515 -1.84 21.20 -27.12
C GLN A 515 -2.24 21.58 -25.69
N PRO A 516 -1.40 22.34 -24.97
CA PRO A 516 -1.74 22.78 -23.63
C PRO A 516 -3.01 23.64 -23.64
N ILE A 517 -3.96 23.29 -22.79
CA ILE A 517 -5.25 23.95 -22.64
C ILE A 517 -5.08 25.11 -21.66
N VAL A 518 -5.49 26.31 -22.07
CA VAL A 518 -5.49 27.49 -21.20
C VAL A 518 -6.84 27.60 -20.49
N GLY A 519 -6.84 27.88 -19.19
CA GLY A 519 -8.06 28.09 -18.41
C GLY A 519 -8.92 29.23 -18.97
N ARG A 520 -10.24 29.06 -19.02
CA ARG A 520 -11.20 30.11 -19.40
C ARG A 520 -11.44 31.06 -18.24
N ILE A 521 -11.58 30.51 -17.04
CA ILE A 521 -11.77 31.24 -15.78
C ILE A 521 -10.41 31.64 -15.19
N TYR A 522 -9.43 30.74 -15.31
CA TYR A 522 -8.06 30.92 -14.79
C TYR A 522 -7.04 31.01 -15.94
N PRO A 523 -6.99 32.14 -16.68
CA PRO A 523 -6.20 32.26 -17.92
C PRO A 523 -4.68 32.23 -17.73
N ASN A 524 -4.19 32.27 -16.49
CA ASN A 524 -2.78 32.10 -16.17
C ASN A 524 -2.40 30.65 -15.88
N TYR A 525 -3.39 29.76 -15.75
CA TYR A 525 -3.18 28.33 -15.59
C TYR A 525 -3.28 27.63 -16.95
N THR A 526 -2.44 26.63 -17.14
CA THR A 526 -2.41 25.82 -18.34
C THR A 526 -2.25 24.37 -17.94
N TRP A 527 -3.07 23.50 -18.54
CA TRP A 527 -3.07 22.07 -18.27
C TRP A 527 -2.84 21.31 -19.57
N GLN A 528 -1.99 20.28 -19.52
CA GLN A 528 -1.75 19.38 -20.64
C GLN A 528 -2.13 17.98 -20.21
N PRO A 529 -3.17 17.36 -20.80
CA PRO A 529 -3.46 15.97 -20.55
C PRO A 529 -2.35 15.07 -21.09
N ALA A 530 -2.22 13.90 -20.48
CA ALA A 530 -1.32 12.83 -20.88
C ALA A 530 -2.07 11.59 -21.40
N ILE A 531 -3.33 11.39 -21.00
CA ILE A 531 -4.11 10.19 -21.29
C ILE A 531 -5.52 10.58 -21.72
N GLY A 532 -6.01 9.99 -22.82
CA GLY A 532 -7.40 10.08 -23.23
C GLY A 532 -8.24 8.92 -22.69
N TRP A 533 -9.45 9.21 -22.22
CA TRP A 533 -10.43 8.20 -21.84
C TRP A 533 -11.86 8.75 -22.02
N GLY A 534 -12.86 7.87 -22.10
CA GLY A 534 -14.28 8.27 -22.11
C GLY A 534 -14.74 9.02 -23.36
N GLY A 535 -14.13 8.71 -24.51
CA GLY A 535 -14.57 9.25 -25.79
C GLY A 535 -15.96 8.74 -26.17
N ALA A 536 -16.94 9.64 -26.25
CA ALA A 536 -18.33 9.30 -26.48
C ALA A 536 -18.98 10.11 -27.61
N SER A 537 -20.18 9.68 -28.01
CA SER A 537 -21.06 10.41 -28.90
C SER A 537 -21.93 11.41 -28.14
N SER A 538 -22.40 12.46 -28.81
CA SER A 538 -23.35 13.40 -28.17
C SER A 538 -24.60 12.68 -27.69
N GLY A 539 -24.89 12.76 -26.39
CA GLY A 539 -26.03 12.09 -25.77
C GLY A 539 -25.93 10.56 -25.77
N HIS A 540 -24.73 10.01 -26.02
CA HIS A 540 -24.41 8.58 -25.94
C HIS A 540 -25.33 7.70 -26.78
N THR A 541 -25.60 8.13 -28.01
CA THR A 541 -26.50 7.44 -28.95
C THR A 541 -25.79 6.47 -29.87
N GLU A 542 -24.49 6.68 -30.10
CA GLU A 542 -23.64 5.90 -31.00
C GLU A 542 -22.27 5.64 -30.37
N ASP A 543 -22.26 5.38 -29.07
CA ASP A 543 -21.03 5.12 -28.34
C ASP A 543 -20.33 3.87 -28.84
N ILE A 544 -19.01 3.92 -28.66
CA ILE A 544 -18.09 2.94 -29.20
C ILE A 544 -17.81 1.86 -28.15
N ALA A 545 -17.99 0.61 -28.52
CA ALA A 545 -17.71 -0.54 -27.67
C ALA A 545 -16.34 -1.15 -28.06
N TYR A 546 -15.25 -0.41 -27.81
CA TYR A 546 -13.89 -0.93 -28.02
C TYR A 546 -13.21 -1.26 -26.71
N SER A 547 -12.33 -2.26 -26.78
CA SER A 547 -11.43 -2.68 -25.71
C SER A 547 -9.98 -2.51 -26.20
N GLY A 548 -9.11 -2.07 -25.30
CA GLY A 548 -7.69 -1.92 -25.50
C GLY A 548 -7.19 -0.48 -25.44
N VAL A 549 -5.91 -0.31 -25.78
CA VAL A 549 -5.19 0.96 -25.71
C VAL A 549 -4.53 1.26 -27.06
N TRP A 550 -4.70 2.49 -27.56
CA TRP A 550 -4.04 2.98 -28.79
C TRP A 550 -3.88 4.49 -28.78
N LYS A 551 -3.13 5.07 -29.72
CA LYS A 551 -3.05 6.53 -29.92
C LYS A 551 -3.95 6.92 -31.10
N PRO A 552 -5.14 7.53 -30.88
CA PRO A 552 -6.06 7.88 -31.96
C PRO A 552 -5.39 8.84 -32.94
N LYS A 553 -5.39 8.49 -34.22
CA LYS A 553 -4.68 9.24 -35.26
C LYS A 553 -5.18 10.67 -35.43
N ASP A 554 -6.50 10.86 -35.46
CA ASP A 554 -7.24 12.11 -35.55
C ASP A 554 -8.74 11.83 -35.31
N ALA A 555 -9.60 12.86 -35.26
CA ALA A 555 -11.04 12.69 -35.04
C ALA A 555 -11.74 11.96 -36.20
N GLU A 556 -11.28 12.10 -37.43
CA GLU A 556 -11.86 11.38 -38.58
C GLU A 556 -11.54 9.88 -38.53
N ASN A 557 -10.42 9.52 -37.92
CA ASN A 557 -9.87 8.18 -37.83
C ASN A 557 -9.63 7.77 -36.37
N PHE A 558 -10.63 7.98 -35.50
CA PHE A 558 -10.50 7.78 -34.06
C PHE A 558 -10.04 6.37 -33.67
N THR A 559 -10.43 5.35 -34.43
CA THR A 559 -10.08 3.93 -34.22
C THR A 559 -8.88 3.48 -35.06
N GLU A 560 -8.10 4.41 -35.63
CA GLU A 560 -6.80 4.11 -36.23
C GLU A 560 -5.68 4.55 -35.28
N HIS A 561 -4.72 3.66 -35.02
CA HIS A 561 -3.53 4.00 -34.25
C HIS A 561 -2.53 4.83 -35.08
N SER A 562 -1.91 5.83 -34.46
CA SER A 562 -0.78 6.57 -35.02
C SER A 562 0.26 6.92 -33.96
N GLU A 563 1.51 6.52 -34.20
CA GLU A 563 2.65 6.94 -33.35
C GLU A 563 2.91 8.44 -33.37
N ALA A 564 2.38 9.17 -34.35
CA ALA A 564 2.48 10.62 -34.40
C ALA A 564 1.44 11.33 -33.52
N ALA A 565 0.39 10.63 -33.07
CA ALA A 565 -0.58 11.18 -32.14
C ALA A 565 0.02 11.21 -30.73
N PRO A 566 -0.15 12.30 -29.96
CA PRO A 566 0.58 12.50 -28.72
C PRO A 566 0.01 11.75 -27.51
N LEU A 567 -1.26 11.34 -27.56
CA LEU A 567 -1.98 10.81 -26.40
C LEU A 567 -2.41 9.35 -26.63
N PRO A 568 -2.04 8.41 -25.74
CA PRO A 568 -2.72 7.13 -25.66
C PRO A 568 -4.16 7.33 -25.18
N TYR A 569 -5.04 6.45 -25.65
CA TYR A 569 -6.46 6.38 -25.32
C TYR A 569 -6.75 4.99 -24.74
N VAL A 570 -7.31 4.96 -23.54
CA VAL A 570 -7.77 3.75 -22.87
C VAL A 570 -9.26 3.58 -23.16
N ALA A 571 -9.67 2.46 -23.74
CA ALA A 571 -11.05 2.26 -24.15
C ALA A 571 -11.93 1.65 -23.05
N ASN A 572 -13.18 2.12 -22.98
CA ASN A 572 -14.11 1.84 -21.90
C ASN A 572 -14.76 0.44 -21.95
N PHE A 573 -14.99 -0.10 -23.15
CA PHE A 573 -15.77 -1.34 -23.42
C PHE A 573 -17.06 -1.55 -22.58
N SER A 574 -18.23 -1.19 -23.13
CA SER A 574 -19.58 -1.33 -22.51
C SER A 574 -19.86 -0.48 -21.26
N SER A 575 -18.83 -0.05 -20.53
CA SER A 575 -18.93 0.78 -19.32
C SER A 575 -19.70 0.12 -18.15
N ASN A 576 -19.82 -1.21 -18.13
CA ASN A 576 -20.59 -1.99 -17.15
C ASN A 576 -20.12 -3.45 -17.04
N TRP A 577 -20.71 -4.21 -16.10
CA TRP A 577 -20.38 -5.60 -15.82
C TRP A 577 -20.56 -6.55 -17.02
N ASP A 578 -21.58 -6.31 -17.88
CA ASP A 578 -21.80 -7.12 -19.08
C ASP A 578 -20.59 -7.08 -20.03
N GLY A 579 -19.85 -5.96 -20.07
CA GLY A 579 -18.61 -5.83 -20.83
C GLY A 579 -17.48 -6.68 -20.27
N VAL A 580 -17.32 -6.70 -18.95
CA VAL A 580 -16.32 -7.51 -18.25
C VAL A 580 -16.61 -9.00 -18.47
N ASP A 581 -17.85 -9.42 -18.19
CA ASP A 581 -18.31 -10.80 -18.39
C ASP A 581 -18.10 -11.28 -19.83
N TYR A 582 -18.39 -10.40 -20.80
CA TYR A 582 -18.18 -10.71 -22.20
C TYR A 582 -16.70 -10.97 -22.51
N LEU A 583 -15.79 -10.12 -22.04
CA LEU A 583 -14.35 -10.30 -22.28
C LEU A 583 -13.81 -11.54 -21.55
N LEU A 584 -14.27 -11.80 -20.32
CA LEU A 584 -13.94 -13.03 -19.60
C LEU A 584 -14.40 -14.28 -20.34
N GLN A 585 -15.60 -14.27 -20.94
CA GLN A 585 -16.06 -15.38 -21.76
C GLN A 585 -15.19 -15.54 -23.02
N LYS A 586 -14.81 -14.43 -23.68
CA LYS A 586 -13.91 -14.49 -24.84
C LYS A 586 -12.52 -15.00 -24.49
N GLN A 587 -12.00 -14.59 -23.33
CA GLN A 587 -10.77 -15.09 -22.77
C GLN A 587 -10.88 -16.62 -22.56
N ALA A 588 -11.90 -17.08 -21.84
CA ALA A 588 -12.14 -18.50 -21.57
C ALA A 588 -12.30 -19.35 -22.84
N ASP A 589 -12.92 -18.78 -23.89
CA ASP A 589 -13.08 -19.42 -25.20
C ASP A 589 -11.78 -19.48 -26.03
N GLY A 590 -10.68 -18.88 -25.56
CA GLY A 590 -9.43 -18.73 -26.32
C GLY A 590 -9.58 -17.82 -27.56
N ALA A 591 -10.55 -16.90 -27.51
CA ALA A 591 -10.87 -16.02 -28.63
C ALA A 591 -10.11 -14.69 -28.60
N LEU A 592 -9.35 -14.42 -27.55
CA LEU A 592 -8.52 -13.24 -27.37
C LEU A 592 -7.06 -13.55 -27.72
N ASP A 593 -6.37 -12.59 -28.34
CA ASP A 593 -4.96 -12.68 -28.71
C ASP A 593 -4.10 -12.38 -27.47
N SER A 594 -3.25 -13.34 -27.06
CA SER A 594 -2.40 -13.20 -25.87
C SER A 594 -1.36 -12.08 -25.98
N ALA A 595 -1.07 -11.58 -27.19
CA ALA A 595 -0.20 -10.43 -27.41
C ALA A 595 -0.91 -9.06 -27.32
N SER A 596 -2.22 -9.06 -27.09
CA SER A 596 -3.06 -7.85 -27.04
C SER A 596 -3.52 -7.51 -25.63
N MET A 597 -3.68 -6.21 -25.36
CA MET A 597 -4.16 -5.70 -24.07
C MET A 597 -5.65 -5.41 -24.14
N TYR A 598 -6.45 -6.10 -23.33
CA TYR A 598 -7.90 -5.90 -23.29
C TYR A 598 -8.31 -5.09 -22.06
N THR A 599 -8.98 -3.97 -22.29
CA THR A 599 -9.48 -3.08 -21.23
C THR A 599 -11.00 -3.12 -21.15
N ALA A 600 -11.53 -2.96 -19.94
CA ALA A 600 -12.93 -2.64 -19.68
C ALA A 600 -13.03 -1.64 -18.54
N THR A 601 -14.16 -0.93 -18.48
CA THR A 601 -14.42 0.05 -17.44
C THR A 601 -15.81 -0.17 -16.87
N ILE A 602 -15.94 -0.01 -15.55
CA ILE A 602 -17.23 0.11 -14.88
C ILE A 602 -17.43 1.60 -14.56
N ILE A 603 -18.42 2.24 -15.20
CA ILE A 603 -18.70 3.67 -14.97
C ILE A 603 -19.84 3.82 -13.97
N LEU A 604 -19.64 4.73 -13.02
CA LEU A 604 -20.63 5.14 -12.02
C LEU A 604 -20.88 6.64 -12.13
N ASN A 605 -22.12 7.07 -11.90
CA ASN A 605 -22.40 8.46 -11.59
C ASN A 605 -22.37 8.69 -10.09
N GLN A 606 -21.83 9.81 -9.63
CA GLN A 606 -21.77 10.12 -8.21
C GLN A 606 -23.15 10.18 -7.53
N ASP A 607 -24.22 10.55 -8.27
CA ASP A 607 -25.59 10.56 -7.71
C ASP A 607 -26.14 9.15 -7.46
N GLU A 608 -25.65 8.13 -8.18
CA GLU A 608 -26.05 6.74 -7.97
C GLU A 608 -25.48 6.19 -6.67
N MET A 609 -24.33 6.69 -6.22
CA MET A 609 -23.74 6.31 -4.94
C MET A 609 -24.65 6.70 -3.76
N LEU A 610 -25.56 7.67 -3.90
CA LEU A 610 -26.51 8.04 -2.84
C LEU A 610 -27.62 7.00 -2.64
N ASP A 611 -27.86 6.12 -3.62
CA ASP A 611 -28.86 5.06 -3.52
C ASP A 611 -28.24 3.79 -2.93
N GLN A 612 -28.61 3.45 -1.69
CA GLN A 612 -28.13 2.25 -1.01
C GLN A 612 -28.37 0.97 -1.82
N ALA A 613 -29.50 0.86 -2.54
CA ALA A 613 -29.76 -0.33 -3.34
C ALA A 613 -28.78 -0.45 -4.51
N TYR A 614 -28.36 0.68 -5.09
CA TYR A 614 -27.32 0.69 -6.11
C TYR A 614 -25.96 0.31 -5.53
N GLN A 615 -25.60 0.83 -4.35
CA GLN A 615 -24.35 0.44 -3.68
C GLN A 615 -24.31 -1.07 -3.41
N ASP A 616 -25.38 -1.63 -2.86
CA ASP A 616 -25.48 -3.06 -2.57
C ASP A 616 -25.32 -3.91 -3.84
N ASP A 617 -26.01 -3.56 -4.93
CA ASP A 617 -25.93 -4.25 -6.22
C ASP A 617 -24.52 -4.11 -6.85
N PHE A 618 -23.91 -2.93 -6.75
CA PHE A 618 -22.56 -2.67 -7.24
C PHE A 618 -21.52 -3.51 -6.51
N PHE A 619 -21.50 -3.46 -5.18
CA PHE A 619 -20.52 -4.21 -4.39
C PHE A 619 -20.74 -5.72 -4.46
N GLN A 620 -22.00 -6.19 -4.56
CA GLN A 620 -22.27 -7.59 -4.86
C GLN A 620 -21.66 -8.03 -6.20
N SER A 621 -21.77 -7.18 -7.23
CA SER A 621 -21.20 -7.47 -8.54
C SER A 621 -19.67 -7.41 -8.51
N LEU A 622 -19.09 -6.43 -7.82
CA LEU A 622 -17.64 -6.31 -7.63
C LEU A 622 -17.07 -7.54 -6.91
N ASP A 623 -17.68 -7.93 -5.79
CA ASP A 623 -17.26 -9.08 -4.99
C ASP A 623 -17.30 -10.39 -5.81
N ALA A 624 -18.30 -10.54 -6.70
CA ALA A 624 -18.40 -11.69 -7.59
C ALA A 624 -17.26 -11.79 -8.63
N HIS A 625 -16.52 -10.71 -8.86
CA HIS A 625 -15.37 -10.65 -9.78
C HIS A 625 -14.02 -10.70 -9.06
N LEU A 626 -13.98 -10.67 -7.73
CA LEU A 626 -12.72 -10.78 -6.99
C LEU A 626 -12.06 -12.15 -7.18
N ASP A 627 -12.84 -13.24 -7.23
CA ASP A 627 -12.34 -14.58 -7.54
C ASP A 627 -11.65 -14.66 -8.92
N GLU A 628 -12.11 -13.86 -9.89
CA GLU A 628 -11.50 -13.78 -11.23
C GLU A 628 -10.19 -12.99 -11.20
N ALA A 629 -10.06 -12.01 -10.30
CA ALA A 629 -8.82 -11.29 -10.06
C ALA A 629 -7.78 -12.17 -9.35
N GLU A 630 -8.18 -12.97 -8.35
CA GLU A 630 -7.31 -13.95 -7.68
C GLU A 630 -6.73 -14.98 -8.67
N GLN A 631 -7.49 -15.33 -9.70
CA GLN A 631 -7.07 -16.23 -10.77
C GLN A 631 -6.20 -15.54 -11.84
N GLY A 632 -5.90 -14.25 -11.70
CA GLY A 632 -5.17 -13.45 -12.69
C GLY A 632 -5.95 -13.21 -13.99
N ARG A 633 -7.24 -13.54 -14.04
CA ARG A 633 -8.08 -13.34 -15.24
C ARG A 633 -8.52 -11.89 -15.36
N ILE A 634 -8.74 -11.21 -14.24
CA ILE A 634 -8.89 -9.76 -14.12
C ILE A 634 -7.65 -9.17 -13.48
N ILE A 635 -7.24 -7.98 -13.92
CA ILE A 635 -6.30 -7.12 -13.22
C ILE A 635 -6.97 -5.76 -13.01
N TRP A 636 -7.20 -5.39 -11.75
CA TRP A 636 -7.73 -4.07 -11.42
C TRP A 636 -6.65 -3.00 -11.61
N VAL A 637 -6.91 -2.01 -12.46
CA VAL A 637 -5.95 -0.95 -12.79
C VAL A 637 -6.65 0.40 -12.84
N SER A 638 -5.94 1.45 -12.41
CA SER A 638 -6.33 2.81 -12.75
C SER A 638 -6.04 3.10 -14.23
N LEU A 639 -6.63 4.16 -14.78
CA LEU A 639 -6.38 4.57 -16.16
C LEU A 639 -4.90 4.92 -16.42
N PRO A 640 -4.17 5.60 -15.51
CA PRO A 640 -2.72 5.75 -15.62
C PRO A 640 -1.96 4.43 -15.65
N GLN A 641 -2.27 3.50 -14.73
CA GLN A 641 -1.61 2.19 -14.68
C GLN A 641 -1.86 1.37 -15.94
N ALA A 642 -3.04 1.46 -16.55
CA ALA A 642 -3.32 0.81 -17.82
C ALA A 642 -2.38 1.29 -18.94
N VAL A 643 -2.07 2.59 -18.99
CA VAL A 643 -1.11 3.14 -19.96
C VAL A 643 0.33 2.73 -19.64
N GLU A 644 0.71 2.69 -18.37
CA GLU A 644 2.03 2.19 -17.94
C GLU A 644 2.23 0.73 -18.39
N ILE A 645 1.27 -0.15 -18.08
CA ILE A 645 1.28 -1.56 -18.50
C ILE A 645 1.31 -1.69 -20.02
N TRP A 646 0.51 -0.90 -20.73
CA TRP A 646 0.52 -0.89 -22.20
C TRP A 646 1.91 -0.57 -22.77
N ASN A 647 2.62 0.41 -22.19
CA ASN A 647 3.97 0.75 -22.61
C ASN A 647 4.99 -0.34 -22.23
N ASP A 648 4.94 -0.83 -21.00
CA ASP A 648 6.00 -1.66 -20.43
C ASP A 648 5.86 -3.14 -20.80
N VAL A 649 4.64 -3.67 -20.77
CA VAL A 649 4.34 -5.07 -21.07
C VAL A 649 4.04 -5.26 -22.56
N TYR A 650 3.23 -4.38 -23.13
CA TYR A 650 2.79 -4.50 -24.53
C TYR A 650 3.64 -3.68 -25.51
N ASN A 651 4.72 -3.05 -25.04
CA ASN A 651 5.63 -2.23 -25.85
C ASN A 651 4.93 -1.10 -26.64
N GLY A 652 3.81 -0.59 -26.13
CA GLY A 652 2.99 0.40 -26.82
C GLY A 652 2.29 -0.12 -28.08
N ASN A 653 2.17 -1.44 -28.26
CA ASN A 653 1.48 -2.00 -29.43
C ASN A 653 -0.04 -1.78 -29.29
N PRO A 654 -0.71 -1.21 -30.31
CA PRO A 654 -2.13 -0.91 -30.20
C PRO A 654 -2.99 -2.17 -30.10
N THR A 655 -3.97 -2.14 -29.20
CA THR A 655 -5.09 -3.08 -29.20
C THR A 655 -6.38 -2.32 -29.47
N ILE A 656 -7.10 -2.72 -30.51
CA ILE A 656 -8.39 -2.13 -30.90
C ILE A 656 -9.36 -3.28 -31.17
N TYR A 657 -10.00 -3.77 -30.11
CA TYR A 657 -10.96 -4.86 -30.20
C TYR A 657 -12.39 -4.32 -30.22
N GLU A 658 -13.14 -4.54 -31.31
CA GLU A 658 -14.53 -4.11 -31.45
C GLU A 658 -15.50 -5.16 -30.87
N GLY A 659 -16.26 -4.75 -29.86
CA GLY A 659 -17.34 -5.54 -29.29
C GLY A 659 -18.61 -5.53 -30.13
N PRO A 660 -19.56 -6.44 -29.87
CA PRO A 660 -20.83 -6.47 -30.56
C PRO A 660 -21.66 -5.22 -30.21
N THR A 661 -22.53 -4.81 -31.14
CA THR A 661 -23.25 -3.53 -31.05
C THR A 661 -24.26 -3.43 -29.90
N ASP A 662 -24.67 -4.57 -29.33
CA ASP A 662 -25.57 -4.65 -28.18
C ASP A 662 -24.87 -4.37 -26.84
N LEU A 663 -23.53 -4.42 -26.81
CA LEU A 663 -22.71 -3.94 -25.69
C LEU A 663 -22.33 -2.46 -25.82
N ARG A 664 -22.96 -1.72 -26.74
CA ARG A 664 -22.80 -0.27 -26.76
C ARG A 664 -23.47 0.33 -25.53
N PRO A 665 -22.82 1.27 -24.82
CA PRO A 665 -23.42 1.94 -23.68
C PRO A 665 -24.81 2.47 -24.03
N ILE A 666 -25.85 2.00 -23.35
CA ILE A 666 -27.20 2.55 -23.48
C ILE A 666 -27.37 3.54 -22.32
N ILE A 667 -27.37 4.85 -22.59
CA ILE A 667 -27.66 5.81 -21.53
C ILE A 667 -29.14 5.79 -21.14
N GLY A 668 -29.32 5.63 -19.83
CA GLY A 668 -30.56 5.67 -19.09
C GLY A 668 -30.66 4.45 -18.20
N GLY A 669 -30.19 4.56 -16.95
CA GLY A 669 -30.41 3.62 -15.84
C GLY A 669 -31.88 3.43 -15.44
N GLY A 670 -32.78 3.34 -16.43
CA GLY A 670 -34.15 2.89 -16.24
C GLY A 670 -34.13 1.37 -16.04
N LYS A 671 -34.26 0.95 -14.78
CA LYS A 671 -34.60 -0.42 -14.36
C LYS A 671 -35.21 -1.25 -15.48
N LYS A 672 -34.46 -2.19 -16.05
CA LYS A 672 -35.06 -3.41 -16.62
C LYS A 672 -35.41 -4.37 -15.49
N THR A 673 -36.28 -3.95 -14.58
CA THR A 673 -37.13 -4.93 -13.89
C THR A 673 -38.22 -5.31 -14.88
N GLU A 674 -38.22 -6.58 -15.30
CA GLU A 674 -39.16 -7.26 -16.21
C GLU A 674 -38.74 -7.36 -17.69
N ALA A 675 -37.78 -8.25 -18.00
CA ALA A 675 -37.89 -9.22 -19.11
C ALA A 675 -36.61 -10.06 -19.31
N ALA A 676 -36.39 -11.07 -18.47
CA ALA A 676 -35.60 -12.27 -18.81
C ALA A 676 -35.86 -13.41 -17.79
N LYS A 677 -37.14 -13.75 -17.58
CA LYS A 677 -37.52 -15.08 -17.11
C LYS A 677 -38.02 -15.87 -18.33
N ASP A 678 -37.09 -16.31 -19.16
CA ASP A 678 -37.26 -17.48 -20.03
C ASP A 678 -35.96 -17.77 -20.78
N GLY A 679 -35.27 -18.85 -20.38
CA GLY A 679 -34.37 -19.60 -21.26
C GLY A 679 -32.96 -19.86 -20.73
N GLY A 680 -32.75 -21.00 -20.05
CA GLY A 680 -31.41 -21.56 -19.83
C GLY A 680 -31.31 -22.45 -18.60
N ALA A 681 -31.60 -23.74 -18.74
CA ALA A 681 -31.75 -24.67 -17.63
C ALA A 681 -30.40 -25.17 -17.06
N PHE A 682 -30.17 -24.98 -15.77
CA PHE A 682 -29.44 -25.93 -14.93
C PHE A 682 -30.31 -26.33 -13.74
N LYS A 683 -30.72 -27.59 -13.72
CA LYS A 683 -31.54 -28.20 -12.67
C LYS A 683 -30.67 -28.49 -11.45
N ASN A 684 -31.11 -28.05 -10.28
CA ASN A 684 -30.89 -28.82 -9.07
C ASN A 684 -32.16 -28.85 -8.23
N ASP A 685 -32.61 -30.07 -7.96
CA ASP A 685 -33.75 -30.42 -7.13
C ASP A 685 -33.53 -29.96 -5.69
N ARG A 686 -34.49 -29.24 -5.11
CA ARG A 686 -34.91 -29.41 -3.71
C ARG A 686 -36.32 -28.85 -3.47
N GLN A 687 -37.00 -29.52 -2.57
CA GLN A 687 -38.45 -29.66 -2.48
C GLN A 687 -39.17 -28.48 -1.84
N ASN A 688 -40.43 -28.33 -2.27
CA ASN A 688 -41.54 -27.60 -1.66
C ASN A 688 -41.61 -27.71 -0.13
N SER A 689 -41.92 -26.57 0.51
CA SER A 689 -43.02 -26.52 1.49
C SER A 689 -43.61 -25.10 1.57
N ALA A 690 -44.89 -25.01 1.20
CA ALA A 690 -45.73 -23.84 1.38
C ALA A 690 -46.13 -23.69 2.86
N GLY A 691 -46.12 -22.46 3.36
CA GLY A 691 -46.68 -22.07 4.65
C GLY A 691 -47.29 -20.67 4.57
N THR A 692 -48.61 -20.61 4.71
CA THR A 692 -49.43 -19.39 4.77
C THR A 692 -49.50 -18.80 6.18
N ALA A 693 -49.83 -17.50 6.24
CA ALA A 693 -50.21 -16.67 7.42
C ALA A 693 -49.00 -16.07 8.18
N GLU A 694 -49.00 -14.84 8.68
CA GLU A 694 -50.10 -14.04 9.24
C GLU A 694 -49.68 -12.56 9.36
N LYS A 695 -50.63 -11.63 9.27
CA LYS A 695 -50.45 -10.20 9.54
C LYS A 695 -50.42 -9.94 11.05
N SER A 696 -49.40 -9.23 11.55
CA SER A 696 -49.54 -8.10 12.50
C SER A 696 -48.19 -7.60 13.02
N ALA A 697 -47.90 -6.31 12.85
CA ALA A 697 -47.40 -5.42 13.91
C ALA A 697 -47.32 -3.98 13.35
N GLN A 698 -47.71 -3.03 14.18
CA GLN A 698 -47.87 -1.61 13.87
C GLN A 698 -46.52 -0.90 13.75
N ASN A 699 -46.35 -0.10 12.70
CA ASN A 699 -45.29 0.92 12.62
C ASN A 699 -45.66 2.10 13.53
N CYS A 700 -44.81 2.41 14.50
CA CYS A 700 -44.80 3.68 15.21
C CYS A 700 -43.75 4.60 14.56
N GLY A 701 -44.07 5.91 14.45
CA GLY A 701 -43.08 6.98 14.28
C GLY A 701 -42.90 7.56 12.87
N ASN A 702 -43.12 8.87 12.73
CA ASN A 702 -42.95 9.73 11.55
C ASN A 702 -41.74 10.69 11.71
N GLY A 703 -40.69 10.25 12.40
CA GLY A 703 -39.39 10.94 12.48
C GLY A 703 -39.26 12.10 13.48
N VAL A 704 -40.23 12.34 14.36
CA VAL A 704 -40.21 13.52 15.26
C VAL A 704 -39.84 13.19 16.73
N CYS A 705 -39.86 11.92 17.16
CA CYS A 705 -39.62 11.53 18.57
C CYS A 705 -38.69 10.31 18.74
N GLU A 706 -37.83 10.06 17.76
CA GLU A 706 -37.09 8.80 17.60
C GLU A 706 -36.15 8.47 18.77
N VAL A 707 -35.47 9.47 19.33
CA VAL A 707 -34.52 9.28 20.43
C VAL A 707 -35.21 8.84 21.74
N PHE A 708 -36.44 9.29 22.00
CA PHE A 708 -37.18 8.92 23.22
C PHE A 708 -37.78 7.51 23.11
N GLU A 709 -38.24 7.11 21.92
CA GLU A 709 -38.84 5.81 21.67
C GLU A 709 -37.80 4.69 21.73
N GLN A 710 -36.58 4.93 21.22
CA GLN A 710 -35.47 3.98 21.30
C GLN A 710 -35.02 3.70 22.74
N GLN A 711 -35.02 4.71 23.61
CA GLN A 711 -34.55 4.54 24.98
C GLN A 711 -35.59 3.93 25.92
N SER A 712 -36.88 4.08 25.63
CA SER A 712 -37.96 3.70 26.56
C SER A 712 -38.78 2.48 26.14
N GLY A 713 -38.73 2.09 24.86
CA GLY A 713 -39.44 0.90 24.34
C GLY A 713 -40.96 1.03 24.32
N VAL A 714 -41.51 2.25 24.37
CA VAL A 714 -42.96 2.52 24.31
C VAL A 714 -43.22 3.66 23.32
N CYS A 715 -44.11 3.46 22.35
CA CYS A 715 -44.52 4.51 21.42
C CYS A 715 -45.34 5.58 22.16
N ALA A 716 -44.95 6.85 22.07
CA ALA A 716 -45.63 7.93 22.78
C ALA A 716 -46.88 8.37 22.00
N GLN A 717 -48.08 8.10 22.54
CA GLN A 717 -49.30 8.77 22.06
C GLN A 717 -49.33 10.20 22.64
N ASP A 718 -49.18 11.16 21.72
CA ASP A 718 -49.33 12.61 21.92
C ASP A 718 -48.15 13.33 22.62
N CYS A 719 -47.14 13.71 21.83
CA CYS A 719 -46.17 14.75 22.21
C CYS A 719 -46.56 16.08 21.54
N ASN A 720 -46.74 17.12 22.36
CA ASN A 720 -46.79 18.53 21.97
C ASN A 720 -45.46 19.20 22.31
#